data_AF-A0A8S3X818-F1
#
_entry.id   AF-A0A8S3X818-F1
#
_cell.length_a   1.000
_cell.length_b   1.000
_cell.length_c   1.000
_cell.angle_alpha   90.00
_cell.angle_beta   90.00
_cell.angle_gamma   90.00
#
_symmetry.space_group_name_H-M   'P 1'
#
loop_
_entity.id
_entity.type
_entity.pdbx_description
1 polymer ?
#
loop_
_entity_poly.entity_id
_entity_poly.type
_entity_poly.pdbx_seq_one_letter_code
_entity_poly.pdbx_strand_id
1 'polypeptide(L)'
;MHNVTKSQRTVQETKGWDVFREFPPKQDSISMETQQWLEFTVRLLKVLAYAVTFIVVLGSGVIAKGTVLFMTSQLKKERRIAYCNRNLGRDKQFIVSLPDEERVAWMWAVFAAFAIPEIGTFIRSVRICFFKSSKRPTPVQFVVVFLAESLQTIGLGVLFFIILPELDVVKGAMLTNCLCVIPAILGLLSRNSRDSKRFMKVIVDMAAIVAQVTGFIVWPISENKPVLWLIPISSLCISLGWWENYVTRQSPIGIIKSLARLKEELNASRYYTYRFMSIWKILLFLVCILFCIWMDGDEPAMFFQLFNAGFGPHNIVVEEIQIQLGGTVIPDLIFAAYFCYIFGKFACKILIQGFSYAFPINLVIPLVVNFLIAACGLRNCDNCFFHGTVPDYLFFESPPVFSLSDFISRQMAWVWLLWLLSQTWITIHIWTPKAERLASTEKLFVLPMYNGLLIDQSMALNRKRDDHKDVKTEDLAEIEKEKGDEYYETISVHTDNTGSSPRNIKSSDQITRIYACATMWHKTKDEMIEFLKSILRLDEDQCARRVAQKYLRVVDPDYYEFETHIFLDDAFEISDHSDDDSQVNRFVKLLVDTIDEAASNVHQTNIRIRPPKKYPAPYGGRLTWVLPGICHLKDKAKIRHRKRWSQVMYMYYLLGHRLIELPISVDRKEVMAENTFLLTLDGDIDFQPHVVRLLIDLMKKNKNLGAACGRIHPIGSGPMVWYQLFEYAIGHWLQKATEHMIGCVLCSPGCFSLFRGKALMDDNVMKKYTLRSDEARHYVQYDQGEDRWLCTLLLQRGYRVEYSAASDAYTHCPEGFSEFYNQRRRWVPSTIANKKVGIDPLYSAFGIYWIYL
;
A
#
# COMPACT_ATOMS: atom_id res chain seq x y z
N MET A 1 -52.20 -39.70 -33.87
CA MET A 1 -53.39 -39.15 -33.18
C MET A 1 -53.25 -39.40 -31.67
N HIS A 2 -54.01 -38.65 -30.87
CA HIS A 2 -54.21 -38.66 -29.40
C HIS A 2 -53.82 -39.91 -28.57
N ASN A 3 -53.47 -39.79 -27.28
CA ASN A 3 -52.86 -38.67 -26.53
C ASN A 3 -52.27 -39.19 -25.19
N VAL A 4 -51.13 -38.64 -24.79
CA VAL A 4 -50.38 -38.77 -23.51
C VAL A 4 -50.96 -39.71 -22.42
N THR A 5 -50.24 -40.79 -22.12
CA THR A 5 -50.47 -41.66 -20.97
C THR A 5 -50.00 -41.05 -19.64
N LYS A 6 -50.74 -41.30 -18.56
CA LYS A 6 -50.23 -41.14 -17.18
C LYS A 6 -49.26 -42.27 -16.86
N SER A 7 -48.18 -41.97 -16.14
CA SER A 7 -47.33 -42.97 -15.48
C SER A 7 -46.98 -42.50 -14.08
N GLN A 8 -47.01 -43.41 -13.10
CA GLN A 8 -46.73 -43.12 -11.70
C GLN A 8 -45.22 -43.19 -11.44
N ARG A 9 -44.70 -42.30 -10.59
CA ARG A 9 -43.49 -42.58 -9.80
C ARG A 9 -43.72 -42.31 -8.33
N THR A 10 -43.21 -43.25 -7.55
CA THR A 10 -43.28 -43.38 -6.09
C THR A 10 -42.96 -42.08 -5.34
N VAL A 11 -43.82 -41.72 -4.39
CA VAL A 11 -43.45 -40.81 -3.29
C VAL A 11 -42.45 -41.55 -2.41
N GLN A 12 -41.31 -40.91 -2.11
CA GLN A 12 -40.29 -41.43 -1.22
C GLN A 12 -40.13 -40.43 -0.07
N GLU A 13 -40.31 -40.87 1.18
CA GLU A 13 -40.28 -39.99 2.35
C GLU A 13 -38.85 -39.51 2.66
N THR A 14 -38.55 -38.25 2.31
CA THR A 14 -37.32 -37.57 2.70
C THR A 14 -37.41 -37.10 4.15
N LYS A 15 -36.53 -37.63 5.02
CA LYS A 15 -36.48 -37.27 6.45
C LYS A 15 -35.97 -35.83 6.64
N GLY A 16 -36.60 -35.08 7.54
CA GLY A 16 -36.40 -33.63 7.74
C GLY A 16 -35.09 -33.21 8.42
N TRP A 17 -33.95 -33.75 7.99
CA TRP A 17 -32.60 -33.29 8.38
C TRP A 17 -31.66 -33.05 7.20
N ASP A 18 -32.06 -33.41 5.98
CA ASP A 18 -31.41 -32.93 4.75
C ASP A 18 -32.18 -31.71 4.21
N VAL A 19 -31.47 -30.62 3.96
CA VAL A 19 -32.04 -29.28 3.70
C VAL A 19 -31.54 -28.71 2.36
N PHE A 20 -30.60 -29.38 1.69
CA PHE A 20 -29.99 -28.87 0.46
C PHE A 20 -30.85 -29.17 -0.76
N ARG A 21 -31.54 -28.14 -1.26
CA ARG A 21 -32.20 -28.17 -2.57
C ARG A 21 -31.23 -27.67 -3.64
N GLU A 22 -30.85 -28.54 -4.56
CA GLU A 22 -30.36 -28.09 -5.86
C GLU A 22 -31.52 -27.54 -6.66
N PHE A 23 -31.38 -26.29 -7.13
CA PHE A 23 -32.24 -25.71 -8.16
C PHE A 23 -31.54 -25.89 -9.51
N PRO A 24 -32.28 -26.13 -10.62
CA PRO A 24 -31.67 -26.14 -11.94
C PRO A 24 -31.00 -24.79 -12.23
N PRO A 25 -29.90 -24.77 -13.00
CA PRO A 25 -29.18 -23.53 -13.29
C PRO A 25 -30.09 -22.53 -14.01
N LYS A 26 -29.90 -21.25 -13.69
CA LYS A 26 -30.58 -20.16 -14.37
C LYS A 26 -30.15 -20.11 -15.84
N GLN A 27 -31.05 -19.65 -16.70
CA GLN A 27 -30.66 -19.19 -18.04
C GLN A 27 -29.98 -17.82 -17.87
N ASP A 28 -28.70 -17.84 -17.52
CA ASP A 28 -27.93 -16.63 -17.30
C ASP A 28 -27.73 -15.85 -18.61
N SER A 29 -27.74 -14.52 -18.48
CA SER A 29 -27.29 -13.63 -19.55
C SER A 29 -25.83 -13.93 -19.91
N ILE A 30 -25.48 -13.71 -21.19
CA ILE A 30 -24.23 -14.12 -21.87
C ILE A 30 -22.93 -13.55 -21.23
N SER A 31 -23.02 -12.77 -20.16
CA SER A 31 -21.90 -12.25 -19.35
C SER A 31 -21.23 -13.28 -18.42
N MET A 32 -21.94 -14.29 -17.92
CA MET A 32 -21.44 -15.07 -16.76
C MET A 32 -20.40 -16.15 -17.05
N GLU A 33 -20.39 -16.81 -18.22
CA GLU A 33 -19.35 -17.80 -18.55
C GLU A 33 -17.96 -17.15 -18.64
N THR A 34 -17.88 -15.96 -19.23
CA THR A 34 -16.66 -15.15 -19.29
C THR A 34 -16.13 -14.82 -17.88
N GLN A 35 -17.03 -14.59 -16.92
CA GLN A 35 -16.67 -14.26 -15.54
C GLN A 35 -16.07 -15.46 -14.79
N GLN A 36 -16.52 -16.70 -15.03
CA GLN A 36 -15.92 -17.89 -14.38
C GLN A 36 -14.48 -18.13 -14.84
N TRP A 37 -14.22 -18.04 -16.15
CA TRP A 37 -12.85 -18.12 -16.68
C TRP A 37 -11.97 -16.97 -16.20
N LEU A 38 -12.51 -15.75 -16.11
CA LEU A 38 -11.82 -14.60 -15.54
C LEU A 38 -11.48 -14.83 -14.06
N GLU A 39 -12.41 -15.36 -13.25
CA GLU A 39 -12.17 -15.67 -11.85
C GLU A 39 -11.11 -16.77 -11.65
N PHE A 40 -11.17 -17.85 -12.44
CA PHE A 40 -10.14 -18.89 -12.42
C PHE A 40 -8.77 -18.30 -12.77
N THR A 41 -8.70 -17.49 -13.83
CA THR A 41 -7.47 -16.80 -14.27
C THR A 41 -6.95 -15.85 -13.20
N VAL A 42 -7.82 -15.11 -12.50
CA VAL A 42 -7.46 -14.22 -11.39
C VAL A 42 -7.00 -15.00 -10.16
N ARG A 43 -7.58 -16.17 -9.87
CA ARG A 43 -7.12 -17.07 -8.78
C ARG A 43 -5.74 -17.66 -9.11
N LEU A 44 -5.54 -18.15 -10.33
CA LEU A 44 -4.26 -18.64 -10.82
C LEU A 44 -3.18 -17.55 -10.81
N LEU A 45 -3.49 -16.34 -11.30
CA LEU A 45 -2.57 -15.21 -11.34
C LEU A 45 -2.21 -14.71 -9.93
N LYS A 46 -3.12 -14.81 -8.94
CA LYS A 46 -2.79 -14.60 -7.51
C LYS A 46 -1.77 -15.63 -7.01
N VAL A 47 -1.99 -16.92 -7.26
CA VAL A 47 -1.05 -17.99 -6.84
C VAL A 47 0.32 -17.81 -7.49
N LEU A 48 0.36 -17.52 -8.79
CA LEU A 48 1.59 -17.21 -9.53
C LEU A 48 2.28 -15.96 -8.96
N ALA A 49 1.54 -14.89 -8.64
CA ALA A 49 2.13 -13.69 -8.03
C ALA A 49 2.74 -13.95 -6.65
N TYR A 50 2.14 -14.81 -5.81
CA TYR A 50 2.73 -15.23 -4.54
C TYR A 50 4.04 -16.02 -4.77
N ALA A 51 4.00 -17.02 -5.66
CA ALA A 51 5.13 -17.90 -5.94
C ALA A 51 6.31 -17.15 -6.57
N VAL A 52 6.08 -16.35 -7.62
CA VAL A 52 7.11 -15.54 -8.28
C VAL A 52 7.69 -14.51 -7.31
N THR A 53 6.87 -13.80 -6.53
CA THR A 53 7.38 -12.81 -5.56
C THR A 53 8.23 -13.48 -4.48
N PHE A 54 7.81 -14.66 -3.97
CA PHE A 54 8.59 -15.43 -3.00
C PHE A 54 9.94 -15.88 -3.58
N ILE A 55 9.95 -16.50 -4.76
CA ILE A 55 11.17 -17.00 -5.42
C ILE A 55 12.14 -15.84 -5.70
N VAL A 56 11.65 -14.72 -6.24
CA VAL A 56 12.51 -13.56 -6.55
C VAL A 56 13.09 -12.95 -5.28
N VAL A 57 12.30 -12.70 -4.23
CA VAL A 57 12.81 -12.13 -2.96
C VAL A 57 13.82 -13.07 -2.29
N LEU A 58 13.55 -14.37 -2.26
CA LEU A 58 14.44 -15.35 -1.66
C LEU A 58 15.75 -15.50 -2.44
N GLY A 59 15.66 -15.79 -3.74
CA GLY A 59 16.83 -16.03 -4.59
C GLY A 59 17.73 -14.81 -4.70
N SER A 60 17.16 -13.61 -4.92
CA SER A 60 17.94 -12.38 -4.98
C SER A 60 18.53 -11.97 -3.62
N GLY A 61 17.86 -12.27 -2.51
CA GLY A 61 18.44 -12.10 -1.16
C GLY A 61 19.63 -13.03 -0.91
N VAL A 62 19.53 -14.31 -1.29
CA VAL A 62 20.63 -15.30 -1.18
C VAL A 62 21.81 -14.91 -2.07
N ILE A 63 21.58 -14.57 -3.33
CA ILE A 63 22.63 -14.13 -4.28
C ILE A 63 23.33 -12.89 -3.73
N ALA A 64 22.60 -11.83 -3.37
CA ALA A 64 23.20 -10.60 -2.87
C ALA A 64 24.05 -10.84 -1.59
N LYS A 65 23.54 -11.61 -0.63
CA LYS A 65 24.27 -11.92 0.61
C LYS A 65 25.51 -12.79 0.35
N GLY A 66 25.40 -13.78 -0.53
CA GLY A 66 26.52 -14.64 -0.94
C GLY A 66 27.61 -13.86 -1.66
N THR A 67 27.25 -12.99 -2.61
CA THR A 67 28.22 -12.17 -3.35
C THR A 67 28.91 -11.15 -2.44
N VAL A 68 28.21 -10.53 -1.48
CA VAL A 68 28.83 -9.63 -0.49
C VAL A 68 29.89 -10.38 0.35
N LEU A 69 29.59 -11.60 0.81
CA LEU A 69 30.53 -12.42 1.58
C LEU A 69 31.71 -12.94 0.73
N PHE A 70 31.47 -13.17 -0.57
CA PHE A 70 32.54 -13.46 -1.53
C PHE A 70 33.49 -12.27 -1.70
N MET A 71 32.95 -11.05 -1.84
CA MET A 71 33.74 -9.82 -1.93
C MET A 71 34.61 -9.61 -0.68
N THR A 72 34.05 -9.75 0.53
CA THR A 72 34.83 -9.58 1.78
C THR A 72 35.95 -10.61 1.94
N SER A 73 35.78 -11.81 1.39
CA SER A 73 36.82 -12.84 1.42
C SER A 73 38.08 -12.43 0.65
N GLN A 74 38.00 -11.51 -0.33
CA GLN A 74 39.16 -11.09 -1.13
C GLN A 74 39.92 -9.88 -0.55
N LEU A 75 39.43 -9.26 0.53
CA LEU A 75 40.00 -8.01 1.07
C LEU A 75 41.21 -8.23 2.00
N LYS A 76 41.46 -9.47 2.40
CA LYS A 76 42.53 -9.86 3.32
C LYS A 76 43.91 -9.65 2.69
N LYS A 77 44.83 -8.99 3.41
CA LYS A 77 46.20 -8.73 2.94
C LYS A 77 47.02 -10.03 2.84
N GLU A 78 47.92 -10.11 1.87
CA GLU A 78 48.75 -11.29 1.56
C GLU A 78 47.97 -12.62 1.46
N ARG A 79 46.73 -12.58 0.97
CA ARG A 79 45.86 -13.78 0.97
C ARG A 79 46.41 -14.87 0.05
N ARG A 80 46.66 -16.05 0.64
CA ARG A 80 47.18 -17.27 -0.02
C ARG A 80 46.07 -18.30 -0.21
N ILE A 81 45.88 -18.79 -1.44
CA ILE A 81 44.81 -19.72 -1.81
C ILE A 81 45.41 -20.95 -2.49
N ALA A 82 44.95 -22.15 -2.11
CA ALA A 82 45.35 -23.40 -2.75
C ALA A 82 44.70 -23.54 -4.15
N TYR A 83 45.54 -23.80 -5.15
CA TYR A 83 45.19 -23.81 -6.57
C TYR A 83 44.86 -25.22 -7.09
N CYS A 84 44.30 -25.32 -8.30
CA CYS A 84 43.94 -26.58 -8.94
C CYS A 84 45.10 -27.13 -9.80
N ASN A 85 45.68 -28.26 -9.40
CA ASN A 85 46.87 -28.83 -10.03
C ASN A 85 46.60 -29.55 -11.39
N ARG A 86 45.33 -29.60 -11.84
CA ARG A 86 44.84 -30.48 -12.93
C ARG A 86 45.60 -30.34 -14.25
N ASN A 87 46.14 -29.15 -14.54
CA ASN A 87 46.83 -28.83 -15.80
C ASN A 87 48.36 -28.73 -15.65
N LEU A 88 48.92 -28.86 -14.44
CA LEU A 88 50.33 -28.55 -14.13
C LEU A 88 51.12 -29.71 -13.50
N GLY A 89 50.46 -30.83 -13.18
CA GLY A 89 51.09 -32.03 -12.65
C GLY A 89 50.32 -32.57 -11.46
N ARG A 90 50.09 -33.89 -11.41
CA ARG A 90 49.22 -34.50 -10.39
C ARG A 90 49.83 -34.53 -8.99
N ASP A 91 51.15 -34.37 -8.89
CA ASP A 91 51.93 -34.73 -7.69
C ASP A 91 52.54 -33.51 -6.95
N LYS A 92 52.23 -32.28 -7.39
CA LYS A 92 52.60 -31.00 -6.73
C LYS A 92 51.35 -30.27 -6.23
N GLN A 93 51.48 -29.45 -5.19
CA GLN A 93 50.46 -28.48 -4.76
C GLN A 93 50.94 -27.05 -5.04
N PHE A 94 50.09 -26.24 -5.65
CA PHE A 94 50.38 -24.82 -5.93
C PHE A 94 49.57 -23.88 -5.03
N ILE A 95 50.15 -22.72 -4.70
CA ILE A 95 49.53 -21.67 -3.89
C ILE A 95 49.62 -20.34 -4.65
N VAL A 96 48.52 -19.60 -4.73
CA VAL A 96 48.47 -18.25 -5.31
C VAL A 96 48.35 -17.22 -4.20
N SER A 97 49.20 -16.19 -4.23
CA SER A 97 49.02 -14.95 -3.47
C SER A 97 48.28 -13.91 -4.31
N LEU A 98 47.19 -13.35 -3.79
CA LEU A 98 46.45 -12.26 -4.46
C LEU A 98 47.26 -10.94 -4.45
N PRO A 99 47.39 -10.23 -5.58
CA PRO A 99 48.06 -8.93 -5.64
C PRO A 99 47.17 -7.80 -5.10
N ASP A 100 47.79 -6.69 -4.68
CA ASP A 100 47.06 -5.52 -4.15
C ASP A 100 46.16 -4.83 -5.21
N GLU A 101 46.41 -5.07 -6.50
CA GLU A 101 45.57 -4.61 -7.61
C GLU A 101 44.16 -5.22 -7.56
N GLU A 102 44.05 -6.55 -7.40
CA GLU A 102 42.78 -7.26 -7.14
C GLU A 102 42.17 -6.77 -5.83
N ARG A 103 42.97 -6.64 -4.77
CA ARG A 103 42.52 -6.19 -3.43
C ARG A 103 41.82 -4.83 -3.51
N VAL A 104 42.40 -3.87 -4.24
CA VAL A 104 41.81 -2.54 -4.50
C VAL A 104 40.56 -2.63 -5.38
N ALA A 105 40.53 -3.49 -6.41
CA ALA A 105 39.33 -3.70 -7.23
C ALA A 105 38.13 -4.22 -6.39
N TRP A 106 38.36 -5.15 -5.47
CA TRP A 106 37.33 -5.64 -4.55
C TRP A 106 36.90 -4.58 -3.52
N MET A 107 37.80 -3.70 -3.05
CA MET A 107 37.41 -2.54 -2.24
C MET A 107 36.49 -1.59 -3.01
N TRP A 108 36.77 -1.31 -4.29
CA TRP A 108 35.90 -0.51 -5.15
C TRP A 108 34.54 -1.18 -5.41
N ALA A 109 34.48 -2.50 -5.53
CA ALA A 109 33.22 -3.23 -5.67
C ALA A 109 32.32 -3.10 -4.42
N VAL A 110 32.91 -3.22 -3.21
CA VAL A 110 32.18 -3.00 -1.93
C VAL A 110 31.75 -1.53 -1.78
N PHE A 111 32.59 -0.58 -2.20
CA PHE A 111 32.22 0.84 -2.24
C PHE A 111 31.01 1.10 -3.16
N ALA A 112 31.00 0.53 -4.37
CA ALA A 112 29.89 0.68 -5.31
C ALA A 112 28.58 0.07 -4.78
N ALA A 113 28.65 -1.11 -4.15
CA ALA A 113 27.50 -1.78 -3.54
C ALA A 113 26.86 -0.98 -2.40
N PHE A 114 27.65 -0.18 -1.66
CA PHE A 114 27.16 0.77 -0.66
C PHE A 114 26.63 2.08 -1.28
N ALA A 115 27.37 2.66 -2.24
CA ALA A 115 27.10 3.99 -2.77
C ALA A 115 25.85 4.07 -3.66
N ILE A 116 25.55 3.04 -4.47
CA ILE A 116 24.44 3.07 -5.43
C ILE A 116 23.05 3.26 -4.77
N PRO A 117 22.69 2.55 -3.67
CA PRO A 117 21.45 2.82 -2.94
C PRO A 117 21.37 4.23 -2.31
N GLU A 118 22.50 4.81 -1.90
CA GLU A 118 22.56 6.19 -1.38
C GLU A 118 22.43 7.23 -2.50
N ILE A 119 23.02 7.01 -3.68
CA ILE A 119 22.78 7.84 -4.88
C ILE A 119 21.30 7.79 -5.28
N GLY A 120 20.67 6.62 -5.23
CA GLY A 120 19.22 6.46 -5.42
C GLY A 120 18.39 7.23 -4.38
N THR A 121 18.87 7.28 -3.13
CA THR A 121 18.26 8.07 -2.05
C THR A 121 18.43 9.57 -2.28
N PHE A 122 19.60 10.03 -2.73
CA PHE A 122 19.88 11.41 -3.11
C PHE A 122 18.91 11.89 -4.21
N ILE A 123 18.90 11.20 -5.36
CA ILE A 123 18.07 11.56 -6.53
C ILE A 123 16.58 11.64 -6.14
N ARG A 124 16.08 10.66 -5.39
CA ARG A 124 14.69 10.64 -4.92
C ARG A 124 14.38 11.78 -3.95
N SER A 125 15.30 12.08 -3.04
CA SER A 125 15.14 13.17 -2.05
C SER A 125 15.14 14.53 -2.73
N VAL A 126 16.10 14.78 -3.63
CA VAL A 126 16.18 16.00 -4.45
C VAL A 126 14.91 16.19 -5.28
N ARG A 127 14.46 15.16 -6.00
CA ARG A 127 13.20 15.22 -6.77
C ARG A 127 12.00 15.58 -5.89
N ILE A 128 11.91 15.01 -4.69
CA ILE A 128 10.79 15.30 -3.78
C ILE A 128 10.88 16.73 -3.23
N CYS A 129 12.07 17.25 -2.91
CA CYS A 129 12.24 18.63 -2.46
C CYS A 129 11.98 19.68 -3.56
N PHE A 130 12.12 19.34 -4.85
CA PHE A 130 11.77 20.23 -5.95
C PHE A 130 10.27 20.19 -6.31
N PHE A 131 9.67 18.99 -6.38
CA PHE A 131 8.28 18.83 -6.85
C PHE A 131 7.23 18.73 -5.73
N LYS A 132 7.62 18.78 -4.45
CA LYS A 132 6.68 18.81 -3.30
C LYS A 132 7.18 19.76 -2.20
N SER A 133 6.23 20.39 -1.52
CA SER A 133 6.49 21.07 -0.25
C SER A 133 7.02 20.08 0.79
N SER A 134 8.18 20.36 1.36
CA SER A 134 8.84 19.57 2.40
C SER A 134 9.40 20.51 3.47
N LYS A 135 9.23 20.16 4.75
CA LYS A 135 9.63 21.03 5.86
C LYS A 135 11.13 20.92 6.12
N ARG A 136 11.79 22.06 6.40
CA ARG A 136 13.18 22.06 6.88
C ARG A 136 13.25 21.43 8.29
N PRO A 137 14.27 20.60 8.59
CA PRO A 137 14.48 20.07 9.93
C PRO A 137 14.96 21.16 10.89
N THR A 138 14.77 20.96 12.20
CA THR A 138 15.45 21.77 13.23
C THR A 138 16.92 21.35 13.36
N PRO A 139 17.81 22.20 13.90
CA PRO A 139 19.21 21.83 14.11
C PRO A 139 19.37 20.57 14.98
N VAL A 140 18.54 20.41 16.01
CA VAL A 140 18.56 19.22 16.90
C VAL A 140 18.13 17.96 16.14
N GLN A 141 17.05 18.02 15.35
CA GLN A 141 16.62 16.90 14.50
C GLN A 141 17.74 16.48 13.52
N PHE A 142 18.41 17.46 12.90
CA PHE A 142 19.50 17.21 11.96
C PHE A 142 20.71 16.56 12.65
N VAL A 143 21.16 17.09 13.79
CA VAL A 143 22.32 16.54 14.54
C VAL A 143 22.08 15.11 15.02
N VAL A 144 20.86 14.77 15.50
CA VAL A 144 20.54 13.40 15.93
C VAL A 144 20.64 12.40 14.77
N VAL A 145 20.09 12.74 13.60
CA VAL A 145 20.20 11.89 12.39
C VAL A 145 21.65 11.83 11.90
N PHE A 146 22.36 12.97 11.89
CA PHE A 146 23.75 13.06 11.45
C PHE A 146 24.66 12.13 12.25
N LEU A 147 24.55 12.13 13.58
CA LEU A 147 25.34 11.26 14.46
C LEU A 147 24.97 9.77 14.27
N ALA A 148 23.68 9.44 14.21
CA ALA A 148 23.23 8.05 14.08
C ALA A 148 23.68 7.39 12.75
N GLU A 149 23.48 8.09 11.63
CA GLU A 149 23.89 7.63 10.29
C GLU A 149 25.42 7.59 10.14
N SER A 150 26.15 8.52 10.77
CA SER A 150 27.62 8.52 10.75
C SER A 150 28.18 7.32 11.52
N LEU A 151 27.67 7.05 12.72
CA LEU A 151 28.06 5.88 13.50
C LEU A 151 27.70 4.57 12.77
N GLN A 152 26.52 4.48 12.14
CA GLN A 152 26.17 3.32 11.33
C GLN A 152 27.17 3.10 10.18
N THR A 153 27.56 4.17 9.48
CA THR A 153 28.50 4.11 8.35
C THR A 153 29.90 3.66 8.77
N ILE A 154 30.40 4.18 9.91
CA ILE A 154 31.68 3.75 10.49
C ILE A 154 31.61 2.29 10.94
N GLY A 155 30.51 1.87 11.59
CA GLY A 155 30.30 0.48 12.01
C GLY A 155 30.31 -0.50 10.84
N LEU A 156 29.71 -0.12 9.70
CA LEU A 156 29.79 -0.87 8.44
C LEU A 156 31.22 -0.93 7.92
N GLY A 157 31.96 0.18 7.89
CA GLY A 157 33.36 0.20 7.47
C GLY A 157 34.22 -0.80 8.27
N VAL A 158 34.12 -0.77 9.60
CA VAL A 158 34.82 -1.70 10.49
C VAL A 158 34.37 -3.16 10.28
N LEU A 159 33.08 -3.41 10.06
CA LEU A 159 32.60 -4.78 9.78
C LEU A 159 33.19 -5.33 8.48
N PHE A 160 33.11 -4.56 7.40
CA PHE A 160 33.38 -5.04 6.04
C PHE A 160 34.86 -5.05 5.67
N PHE A 161 35.67 -4.12 6.18
CA PHE A 161 37.10 -4.03 5.83
C PHE A 161 38.05 -4.58 6.90
N ILE A 162 37.62 -4.73 8.16
CA ILE A 162 38.51 -5.16 9.27
C ILE A 162 38.05 -6.50 9.88
N ILE A 163 36.76 -6.68 10.16
CA ILE A 163 36.27 -7.87 10.88
C ILE A 163 36.02 -9.07 9.94
N LEU A 164 35.23 -8.87 8.87
CA LEU A 164 34.85 -9.97 7.97
C LEU A 164 36.02 -10.60 7.19
N PRO A 165 37.07 -9.86 6.75
CA PRO A 165 38.23 -10.47 6.08
C PRO A 165 39.09 -11.35 7.02
N GLU A 166 38.95 -11.18 8.33
CA GLU A 166 39.68 -11.95 9.36
C GLU A 166 38.88 -13.14 9.92
N LEU A 167 37.65 -13.37 9.45
CA LEU A 167 36.81 -14.51 9.80
C LEU A 167 36.62 -15.44 8.58
N ASP A 168 36.40 -16.73 8.83
CA ASP A 168 35.88 -17.61 7.78
C ASP A 168 34.47 -17.18 7.34
N VAL A 169 34.13 -17.49 6.09
CA VAL A 169 32.89 -17.03 5.45
C VAL A 169 31.63 -17.50 6.19
N VAL A 170 31.70 -18.64 6.88
CA VAL A 170 30.56 -19.25 7.58
C VAL A 170 30.30 -18.53 8.89
N LYS A 171 31.34 -18.27 9.70
CA LYS A 171 31.24 -17.41 10.90
C LYS A 171 30.86 -15.98 10.54
N GLY A 172 31.39 -15.45 9.44
CA GLY A 172 31.02 -14.14 8.90
C GLY A 172 29.52 -14.04 8.55
N ALA A 173 28.98 -15.03 7.83
CA ALA A 173 27.54 -15.13 7.55
C ALA A 173 26.71 -15.18 8.84
N MET A 174 27.08 -16.06 9.78
CA MET A 174 26.41 -16.23 11.07
C MET A 174 26.38 -14.93 11.89
N LEU A 175 27.51 -14.20 11.94
CA LEU A 175 27.68 -12.95 12.68
C LEU A 175 26.69 -11.86 12.23
N THR A 176 26.22 -11.86 10.97
CA THR A 176 25.26 -10.85 10.52
C THR A 176 23.88 -10.92 11.22
N ASN A 177 23.52 -12.05 11.84
CA ASN A 177 22.35 -12.14 12.72
C ASN A 177 22.49 -11.30 14.01
N CYS A 178 23.72 -10.96 14.40
CA CYS A 178 24.09 -10.35 15.69
C CYS A 178 24.04 -8.80 15.68
N LEU A 179 23.43 -8.21 14.65
CA LEU A 179 23.46 -6.75 14.38
C LEU A 179 22.21 -6.00 14.88
N CYS A 180 21.41 -6.62 15.76
CA CYS A 180 20.09 -6.12 16.18
C CYS A 180 20.02 -5.66 17.65
N VAL A 181 21.15 -5.39 18.31
CA VAL A 181 21.23 -5.12 19.76
C VAL A 181 20.45 -3.87 20.20
N ILE A 182 20.70 -2.71 19.61
CA ILE A 182 19.94 -1.48 19.94
C ILE A 182 18.44 -1.63 19.64
N PRO A 183 17.99 -2.19 18.48
CA PRO A 183 16.60 -2.57 18.24
C PRO A 183 15.98 -3.47 19.32
N ALA A 184 16.71 -4.47 19.84
CA ALA A 184 16.22 -5.35 20.90
C ALA A 184 15.96 -4.58 22.21
N ILE A 185 16.93 -3.76 22.63
CA ILE A 185 16.86 -2.93 23.84
C ILE A 185 15.71 -1.91 23.71
N LEU A 186 15.64 -1.17 22.60
CA LEU A 186 14.55 -0.21 22.35
C LEU A 186 13.18 -0.91 22.24
N GLY A 187 13.13 -2.12 21.66
CA GLY A 187 11.94 -2.95 21.57
C GLY A 187 11.30 -3.25 22.93
N LEU A 188 12.15 -3.61 23.90
CA LEU A 188 11.79 -3.84 25.31
C LEU A 188 11.37 -2.54 26.01
N LEU A 189 12.20 -1.49 25.93
CA LEU A 189 11.96 -0.20 26.59
C LEU A 189 10.70 0.53 26.05
N SER A 190 10.27 0.19 24.83
CA SER A 190 9.07 0.76 24.20
C SER A 190 7.75 0.05 24.58
N ARG A 191 7.79 -1.08 25.31
CA ARG A 191 6.56 -1.85 25.65
C ARG A 191 5.58 -1.07 26.53
N ASN A 192 4.30 -1.19 26.19
CA ASN A 192 3.21 -0.50 26.88
C ASN A 192 2.73 -1.32 28.11
N SER A 193 2.23 -0.66 29.16
CA SER A 193 1.58 -1.33 30.28
C SER A 193 0.29 -2.05 29.88
N ARG A 194 -0.37 -1.60 28.79
CA ARG A 194 -1.60 -2.19 28.24
C ARG A 194 -1.37 -3.36 27.26
N ASP A 195 -0.14 -3.84 27.08
CA ASP A 195 0.16 -4.95 26.15
C ASP A 195 -0.35 -6.31 26.67
N SER A 196 -1.11 -7.03 25.84
CA SER A 196 -1.51 -8.41 26.13
C SER A 196 -0.30 -9.33 26.34
N LYS A 197 -0.33 -10.21 27.35
CA LYS A 197 0.78 -11.11 27.72
C LYS A 197 2.14 -10.40 27.94
N ARG A 198 2.14 -9.14 28.43
CA ARG A 198 3.35 -8.30 28.62
C ARG A 198 4.52 -9.04 29.31
N PHE A 199 4.26 -9.76 30.40
CA PHE A 199 5.29 -10.47 31.18
C PHE A 199 6.08 -11.48 30.31
N MET A 200 5.36 -12.37 29.60
CA MET A 200 5.99 -13.33 28.68
C MET A 200 6.79 -12.63 27.57
N LYS A 201 6.23 -11.55 27.00
CA LYS A 201 6.90 -10.77 25.95
C LYS A 201 8.18 -10.07 26.45
N VAL A 202 8.22 -9.65 27.72
CA VAL A 202 9.43 -9.09 28.37
C VAL A 202 10.50 -10.16 28.58
N ILE A 203 10.12 -11.38 28.97
CA ILE A 203 11.06 -12.50 29.13
C ILE A 203 11.71 -12.85 27.78
N VAL A 204 10.92 -12.94 26.70
CA VAL A 204 11.47 -13.27 25.37
C VAL A 204 12.33 -12.12 24.81
N ASP A 205 12.00 -10.85 25.08
CA ASP A 205 12.88 -9.72 24.76
C ASP A 205 14.23 -9.82 25.50
N MET A 206 14.22 -10.10 26.81
CA MET A 206 15.45 -10.26 27.60
C MET A 206 16.29 -11.42 27.07
N ALA A 207 15.67 -12.55 26.74
CA ALA A 207 16.35 -13.68 26.12
C ALA A 207 16.94 -13.32 24.73
N ALA A 208 16.22 -12.52 23.94
CA ALA A 208 16.71 -12.03 22.65
C ALA A 208 17.89 -11.05 22.78
N ILE A 209 17.87 -10.16 23.78
CA ILE A 209 18.99 -9.26 24.09
C ILE A 209 20.21 -10.08 24.52
N VAL A 210 20.05 -11.04 25.44
CA VAL A 210 21.16 -11.92 25.88
C VAL A 210 21.71 -12.72 24.70
N ALA A 211 20.85 -13.32 23.87
CA ALA A 211 21.28 -14.05 22.67
C ALA A 211 22.08 -13.17 21.71
N GLN A 212 21.66 -11.93 21.44
CA GLN A 212 22.44 -11.00 20.61
C GLN A 212 23.78 -10.64 21.27
N VAL A 213 23.83 -10.44 22.59
CA VAL A 213 25.08 -10.08 23.28
C VAL A 213 26.10 -11.22 23.30
N THR A 214 25.74 -12.50 23.17
CA THR A 214 26.75 -13.58 23.12
C THR A 214 27.67 -13.49 21.90
N GLY A 215 27.17 -13.02 20.75
CA GLY A 215 27.98 -12.87 19.54
C GLY A 215 29.08 -11.81 19.63
N PHE A 216 29.05 -10.96 20.66
CA PHE A 216 30.16 -10.04 20.98
C PHE A 216 31.41 -10.76 21.52
N ILE A 217 31.25 -11.98 22.05
CA ILE A 217 32.26 -12.66 22.88
C ILE A 217 32.66 -14.02 22.29
N VAL A 218 31.73 -14.74 21.66
CA VAL A 218 31.95 -16.12 21.17
C VAL A 218 33.11 -16.21 20.16
N TRP A 219 33.15 -15.37 19.12
CA TRP A 219 34.23 -15.44 18.12
C TRP A 219 35.58 -14.84 18.58
N PRO A 220 35.64 -13.69 19.30
CA PRO A 220 36.90 -13.20 19.85
C PRO A 220 37.60 -14.19 20.79
N ILE A 221 36.85 -14.94 21.61
CA ILE A 221 37.40 -16.00 22.45
C ILE A 221 37.78 -17.25 21.63
N SER A 222 36.96 -17.67 20.66
CA SER A 222 37.20 -18.89 19.89
C SER A 222 38.40 -18.82 18.95
N GLU A 223 38.71 -17.64 18.40
CA GLU A 223 39.80 -17.45 17.42
C GLU A 223 41.04 -16.78 18.05
N ASN A 224 40.92 -16.23 19.27
CA ASN A 224 41.98 -15.53 20.01
C ASN A 224 42.70 -14.39 19.24
N LYS A 225 42.06 -13.83 18.20
CA LYS A 225 42.58 -12.69 17.44
C LYS A 225 42.19 -11.35 18.09
N PRO A 226 43.12 -10.42 18.34
CA PRO A 226 42.81 -9.14 19.00
C PRO A 226 41.85 -8.27 18.17
N VAL A 227 41.95 -8.31 16.84
CA VAL A 227 41.12 -7.54 15.89
C VAL A 227 39.62 -7.80 16.06
N LEU A 228 39.23 -9.02 16.46
CA LEU A 228 37.83 -9.39 16.60
C LEU A 228 37.13 -8.71 17.79
N TRP A 229 37.87 -8.14 18.74
CA TRP A 229 37.30 -7.31 19.83
C TRP A 229 36.70 -5.98 19.34
N LEU A 230 36.76 -5.69 18.03
CA LEU A 230 35.99 -4.62 17.38
C LEU A 230 34.53 -5.01 17.09
N ILE A 231 34.16 -6.30 17.14
CA ILE A 231 32.78 -6.79 16.91
C ILE A 231 31.71 -6.07 17.77
N PRO A 232 31.89 -5.87 19.09
CA PRO A 232 30.90 -5.19 19.93
C PRO A 232 30.68 -3.74 19.49
N ILE A 233 31.77 -3.03 19.17
CA ILE A 233 31.74 -1.63 18.72
C ILE A 233 31.02 -1.55 17.37
N SER A 234 31.43 -2.37 16.41
CA SER A 234 30.85 -2.45 15.07
C SER A 234 29.35 -2.77 15.10
N SER A 235 28.92 -3.80 15.84
CA SER A 235 27.51 -4.17 15.96
C SER A 235 26.66 -3.09 16.64
N LEU A 236 27.13 -2.49 17.74
CA LEU A 236 26.44 -1.38 18.38
C LEU A 236 26.26 -0.21 17.40
N CYS A 237 27.33 0.19 16.70
CA CYS A 237 27.32 1.23 15.68
C CYS A 237 26.34 0.94 14.53
N ILE A 238 26.35 -0.27 13.96
CA ILE A 238 25.41 -0.67 12.89
C ILE A 238 23.97 -0.66 13.38
N SER A 239 23.73 -1.18 14.60
CA SER A 239 22.39 -1.33 15.16
C SER A 239 21.75 0.01 15.54
N LEU A 240 22.54 1.06 15.83
CA LEU A 240 22.05 2.42 16.05
C LEU A 240 21.23 2.96 14.87
N GLY A 241 21.60 2.68 13.62
CA GLY A 241 20.90 3.20 12.44
C GLY A 241 19.43 2.75 12.31
N TRP A 242 18.99 1.77 13.11
CA TRP A 242 17.61 1.26 13.11
C TRP A 242 16.75 1.83 14.26
N TRP A 243 17.28 2.77 15.06
CA TRP A 243 16.65 3.28 16.28
C TRP A 243 15.22 3.84 16.07
N GLU A 244 15.00 4.56 14.95
CA GLU A 244 13.72 5.21 14.65
C GLU A 244 12.54 4.23 14.63
N ASN A 245 12.75 2.98 14.20
CA ASN A 245 11.65 2.04 14.07
C ASN A 245 11.13 1.53 15.42
N TYR A 246 12.00 1.39 16.42
CA TYR A 246 11.70 0.67 17.66
C TYR A 246 11.13 1.54 18.79
N VAL A 247 11.19 2.86 18.64
CA VAL A 247 10.75 3.87 19.62
C VAL A 247 9.29 4.31 19.42
N THR A 248 8.46 4.30 20.47
CA THR A 248 7.01 4.62 20.38
C THR A 248 6.57 5.55 21.53
N ARG A 249 5.68 6.53 21.25
CA ARG A 249 5.13 7.48 22.27
C ARG A 249 4.44 6.81 23.46
N GLN A 250 4.07 5.53 23.33
CA GLN A 250 3.32 4.74 24.31
C GLN A 250 4.22 4.04 25.35
N SER A 251 5.56 4.14 25.22
CA SER A 251 6.50 3.71 26.26
C SER A 251 6.21 4.41 27.60
N PRO A 252 6.44 3.79 28.76
CA PRO A 252 6.41 4.48 30.04
C PRO A 252 7.55 5.50 30.20
N ILE A 253 8.70 5.28 29.56
CA ILE A 253 9.98 5.97 29.84
C ILE A 253 10.05 7.34 29.15
N GLY A 254 10.42 8.38 29.92
CA GLY A 254 10.48 9.78 29.44
C GLY A 254 11.42 9.99 28.25
N ILE A 255 12.61 9.39 28.26
CA ILE A 255 13.59 9.51 27.16
C ILE A 255 13.03 8.91 25.86
N ILE A 256 12.42 7.71 25.94
CA ILE A 256 11.79 7.04 24.79
C ILE A 256 10.61 7.87 24.25
N LYS A 257 9.80 8.50 25.13
CA LYS A 257 8.76 9.46 24.71
C LYS A 257 9.33 10.68 23.97
N SER A 258 10.50 11.17 24.37
CA SER A 258 11.17 12.31 23.72
C SER A 258 11.64 11.92 22.31
N LEU A 259 12.38 10.81 22.20
CA LEU A 259 12.81 10.23 20.93
C LEU A 259 11.63 9.93 20.00
N ALA A 260 10.47 9.52 20.54
CA ALA A 260 9.26 9.27 19.77
C ALA A 260 8.62 10.53 19.16
N ARG A 261 8.73 11.69 19.83
CA ARG A 261 8.31 12.98 19.25
C ARG A 261 9.22 13.37 18.09
N LEU A 262 10.54 13.27 18.30
CA LEU A 262 11.55 13.59 17.29
C LEU A 262 11.42 12.69 16.05
N LYS A 263 11.18 11.38 16.23
CA LYS A 263 10.81 10.41 15.17
C LYS A 263 9.62 10.89 14.33
N GLU A 264 8.56 11.38 14.97
CA GLU A 264 7.35 11.81 14.25
C GLU A 264 7.60 13.09 13.43
N GLU A 265 8.28 14.07 14.01
CA GLU A 265 8.68 15.30 13.33
C GLU A 265 9.62 15.04 12.13
N LEU A 266 10.58 14.11 12.30
CA LEU A 266 11.50 13.69 11.24
C LEU A 266 10.78 13.13 9.99
N ASN A 267 9.61 12.50 10.11
CA ASN A 267 8.88 12.01 8.93
C ASN A 267 8.48 13.15 7.98
N ALA A 268 8.31 14.39 8.47
CA ALA A 268 7.96 15.55 7.63
C ALA A 268 9.18 16.23 6.97
N SER A 269 10.38 16.04 7.53
CA SER A 269 11.64 16.64 7.09
C SER A 269 12.64 15.64 6.49
N ARG A 270 12.37 14.33 6.53
CA ARG A 270 13.31 13.25 6.10
C ARG A 270 13.93 13.52 4.74
N TYR A 271 13.16 13.83 3.70
CA TYR A 271 13.74 14.09 2.38
C TYR A 271 14.64 15.34 2.31
N TYR A 272 14.38 16.36 3.14
CA TYR A 272 15.27 17.51 3.28
C TYR A 272 16.56 17.17 4.03
N THR A 273 16.53 16.22 4.97
CA THR A 273 17.75 15.73 5.66
C THR A 273 18.56 14.80 4.74
N TYR A 274 17.92 13.84 4.08
CA TYR A 274 18.62 12.79 3.31
C TYR A 274 19.24 13.27 1.99
N ARG A 275 18.89 14.46 1.46
CA ARG A 275 19.68 15.09 0.36
C ARG A 275 21.12 15.44 0.75
N PHE A 276 21.40 15.59 2.04
CA PHE A 276 22.75 15.84 2.57
C PHE A 276 23.34 14.54 3.11
N MET A 277 22.57 13.78 3.90
CA MET A 277 23.08 12.57 4.54
C MET A 277 23.54 11.49 3.54
N SER A 278 22.87 11.32 2.41
CA SER A 278 23.32 10.37 1.37
C SER A 278 24.73 10.69 0.84
N ILE A 279 25.01 11.96 0.51
CA ILE A 279 26.35 12.41 0.11
C ILE A 279 27.35 12.21 1.25
N TRP A 280 27.00 12.64 2.47
CA TRP A 280 27.87 12.52 3.64
C TRP A 280 28.26 11.06 3.93
N LYS A 281 27.31 10.12 3.83
CA LYS A 281 27.57 8.69 4.03
C LYS A 281 28.52 8.11 2.99
N ILE A 282 28.36 8.47 1.71
CA ILE A 282 29.27 8.05 0.63
C ILE A 282 30.69 8.54 0.92
N LEU A 283 30.84 9.83 1.29
CA LEU A 283 32.14 10.41 1.66
C LEU A 283 32.74 9.76 2.92
N LEU A 284 31.94 9.53 3.95
CA LEU A 284 32.41 8.92 5.20
C LEU A 284 32.82 7.46 5.01
N PHE A 285 32.10 6.69 4.18
CA PHE A 285 32.47 5.31 3.85
C PHE A 285 33.76 5.24 3.03
N LEU A 286 33.97 6.19 2.11
CA LEU A 286 35.26 6.37 1.41
C LEU A 286 36.40 6.67 2.40
N VAL A 287 36.19 7.57 3.37
CA VAL A 287 37.18 7.87 4.42
C VAL A 287 37.47 6.63 5.27
N CYS A 288 36.48 5.78 5.57
CA CYS A 288 36.73 4.50 6.25
C CYS A 288 37.62 3.56 5.43
N ILE A 289 37.45 3.48 4.10
CA ILE A 289 38.31 2.66 3.23
C ILE A 289 39.75 3.17 3.26
N LEU A 290 39.96 4.48 3.05
CA LEU A 290 41.29 5.10 3.06
C LEU A 290 41.98 4.96 4.43
N PHE A 291 41.23 4.99 5.52
CA PHE A 291 41.73 4.72 6.87
C PHE A 291 42.12 3.26 7.08
N CYS A 292 41.38 2.29 6.52
CA CYS A 292 41.77 0.87 6.61
C CYS A 292 43.08 0.60 5.87
N ILE A 293 43.25 1.13 4.65
CA ILE A 293 44.49 1.03 3.87
C ILE A 293 45.68 1.61 4.64
N TRP A 294 45.50 2.76 5.29
CA TRP A 294 46.52 3.36 6.16
C TRP A 294 46.84 2.49 7.40
N MET A 295 45.83 1.89 8.02
CA MET A 295 46.01 0.98 9.17
C MET A 295 46.73 -0.32 8.79
N ASP A 296 46.62 -0.77 7.54
CA ASP A 296 47.37 -1.92 6.99
C ASP A 296 48.83 -1.58 6.64
N GLY A 297 49.25 -0.31 6.80
CA GLY A 297 50.58 0.19 6.50
C GLY A 297 50.80 0.67 5.05
N ASP A 298 49.74 0.72 4.24
CA ASP A 298 49.81 1.08 2.82
C ASP A 298 49.48 2.57 2.58
N GLU A 299 49.98 3.17 1.50
CA GLU A 299 49.64 4.56 1.18
C GLU A 299 48.17 4.69 0.69
N PRO A 300 47.35 5.58 1.28
CA PRO A 300 45.96 5.80 0.84
C PRO A 300 45.81 6.24 -0.62
N ALA A 301 46.87 6.78 -1.23
CA ALA A 301 46.90 7.11 -2.66
C ALA A 301 46.75 5.87 -3.56
N MET A 302 47.19 4.69 -3.09
CA MET A 302 47.11 3.40 -3.80
C MET A 302 45.69 3.07 -4.25
N PHE A 303 44.68 3.41 -3.43
CA PHE A 303 43.25 3.20 -3.74
C PHE A 303 42.80 3.86 -5.05
N PHE A 304 43.37 5.02 -5.39
CA PHE A 304 43.07 5.76 -6.61
C PHE A 304 44.06 5.44 -7.74
N GLN A 305 45.34 5.21 -7.41
CA GLN A 305 46.38 4.88 -8.39
C GLN A 305 46.14 3.51 -9.05
N LEU A 306 45.83 2.48 -8.26
CA LEU A 306 45.60 1.12 -8.77
C LEU A 306 44.21 0.90 -9.40
N PHE A 307 43.33 1.92 -9.45
CA PHE A 307 41.98 1.77 -10.03
C PHE A 307 42.01 1.25 -11.47
N ASN A 308 42.83 1.85 -12.33
CA ASN A 308 42.94 1.42 -13.74
C ASN A 308 43.70 0.08 -13.90
N ALA A 309 44.52 -0.31 -12.92
CA ALA A 309 45.28 -1.55 -12.94
C ALA A 309 44.43 -2.74 -12.49
N GLY A 310 43.73 -2.62 -11.36
CA GLY A 310 42.87 -3.67 -10.80
C GLY A 310 41.62 -3.98 -11.64
N PHE A 311 41.10 -3.02 -12.39
CA PHE A 311 40.07 -3.26 -13.41
C PHE A 311 40.63 -3.54 -14.82
N GLY A 312 41.96 -3.57 -14.96
CA GLY A 312 42.67 -3.88 -16.21
C GLY A 312 43.29 -5.28 -16.22
N PRO A 313 43.83 -5.73 -17.37
CA PRO A 313 44.61 -6.96 -17.45
C PRO A 313 45.97 -6.78 -16.77
N HIS A 314 46.15 -7.42 -15.62
CA HIS A 314 47.36 -7.38 -14.82
C HIS A 314 47.95 -8.79 -14.61
N ASN A 315 49.09 -8.90 -13.93
CA ASN A 315 49.86 -10.13 -13.80
C ASN A 315 49.79 -10.69 -12.38
N ILE A 316 49.04 -11.77 -12.18
CA ILE A 316 49.00 -12.49 -10.90
C ILE A 316 50.33 -13.28 -10.75
N VAL A 317 51.03 -13.04 -9.64
CA VAL A 317 52.29 -13.75 -9.33
C VAL A 317 51.95 -15.15 -8.83
N VAL A 318 52.27 -16.16 -9.65
CA VAL A 318 52.14 -17.58 -9.34
C VAL A 318 53.51 -18.24 -9.51
N GLU A 319 53.97 -18.93 -8.48
CA GLU A 319 55.18 -19.77 -8.57
C GLU A 319 54.83 -21.06 -9.32
N GLU A 320 55.09 -21.09 -10.65
CA GLU A 320 54.80 -22.19 -11.59
C GLU A 320 53.28 -22.49 -11.79
N ILE A 321 52.56 -22.13 -12.85
CA ILE A 321 52.65 -21.16 -13.98
C ILE A 321 51.25 -21.22 -14.67
N GLN A 322 50.56 -20.24 -15.25
CA GLN A 322 50.58 -18.77 -15.28
C GLN A 322 49.21 -18.33 -15.91
N ILE A 323 49.14 -17.25 -16.71
CA ILE A 323 48.03 -16.90 -17.65
C ILE A 323 46.76 -16.35 -16.95
N GLN A 324 45.71 -16.03 -17.74
CA GLN A 324 44.69 -14.98 -17.59
C GLN A 324 43.36 -15.42 -18.27
N LEU A 325 42.19 -14.78 -18.14
CA LEU A 325 41.57 -13.89 -17.13
C LEU A 325 40.11 -13.63 -17.62
N GLY A 326 39.15 -13.36 -16.73
CA GLY A 326 37.90 -12.64 -17.09
C GLY A 326 36.62 -13.20 -16.47
N GLY A 327 35.97 -12.42 -15.60
CA GLY A 327 34.67 -12.78 -15.01
C GLY A 327 33.91 -11.57 -14.45
N THR A 328 32.83 -11.16 -15.12
CA THR A 328 32.05 -9.95 -14.77
C THR A 328 31.04 -10.19 -13.65
N VAL A 329 31.51 -10.37 -12.41
CA VAL A 329 30.64 -10.63 -11.22
C VAL A 329 29.99 -9.36 -10.64
N ILE A 330 30.44 -8.17 -11.08
CA ILE A 330 30.02 -6.86 -10.53
C ILE A 330 28.52 -6.54 -10.72
N PRO A 331 27.86 -6.83 -11.85
CA PRO A 331 26.44 -6.46 -12.06
C PRO A 331 25.48 -7.15 -11.08
N ASP A 332 25.72 -8.42 -10.78
CA ASP A 332 24.71 -9.31 -10.21
C ASP A 332 24.30 -8.92 -8.79
N LEU A 333 25.25 -8.46 -7.96
CA LEU A 333 24.96 -7.98 -6.61
C LEU A 333 24.00 -6.78 -6.62
N ILE A 334 24.29 -5.78 -7.46
CA ILE A 334 23.53 -4.52 -7.51
C ILE A 334 22.11 -4.78 -8.00
N PHE A 335 21.96 -5.62 -9.04
CA PHE A 335 20.65 -6.02 -9.53
C PHE A 335 19.90 -6.91 -8.52
N ALA A 336 20.56 -7.89 -7.90
CA ALA A 336 19.93 -8.77 -6.92
C ALA A 336 19.41 -8.00 -5.68
N ALA A 337 20.23 -7.13 -5.08
CA ALA A 337 19.81 -6.32 -3.94
C ALA A 337 18.64 -5.37 -4.31
N TYR A 338 18.67 -4.80 -5.53
CA TYR A 338 17.57 -3.99 -6.04
C TYR A 338 16.28 -4.80 -6.29
N PHE A 339 16.36 -5.99 -6.88
CA PHE A 339 15.19 -6.86 -7.10
C PHE A 339 14.58 -7.31 -5.77
N CYS A 340 15.39 -7.70 -4.78
CA CYS A 340 14.94 -8.03 -3.43
C CYS A 340 14.13 -6.88 -2.83
N TYR A 341 14.67 -5.65 -2.86
CA TYR A 341 13.97 -4.46 -2.39
C TYR A 341 12.66 -4.18 -3.15
N ILE A 342 12.66 -4.25 -4.49
CA ILE A 342 11.48 -3.92 -5.31
C ILE A 342 10.37 -4.96 -5.13
N PHE A 343 10.67 -6.25 -5.19
CA PHE A 343 9.66 -7.31 -5.01
C PHE A 343 9.18 -7.43 -3.56
N GLY A 344 10.06 -7.22 -2.56
CA GLY A 344 9.62 -7.16 -1.16
C GLY A 344 8.70 -5.96 -0.89
N LYS A 345 9.03 -4.79 -1.45
CA LYS A 345 8.19 -3.58 -1.42
C LYS A 345 6.85 -3.77 -2.15
N PHE A 346 6.82 -4.57 -3.21
CA PHE A 346 5.57 -5.00 -3.85
C PHE A 346 4.75 -5.88 -2.91
N ALA A 347 5.35 -6.93 -2.32
CA ALA A 347 4.69 -7.83 -1.38
C ALA A 347 4.00 -7.10 -0.20
N CYS A 348 4.67 -6.11 0.39
CA CYS A 348 4.09 -5.26 1.43
C CYS A 348 2.90 -4.42 0.95
N LYS A 349 2.93 -3.87 -0.28
CA LYS A 349 1.83 -3.05 -0.81
C LYS A 349 0.55 -3.83 -1.07
N ILE A 350 0.66 -5.09 -1.49
CA ILE A 350 -0.50 -5.96 -1.78
C ILE A 350 -0.89 -6.87 -0.59
N LEU A 351 -0.30 -6.62 0.59
CA LEU A 351 -0.57 -7.31 1.87
C LEU A 351 -0.19 -8.80 1.92
N ILE A 352 0.65 -9.29 0.99
CA ILE A 352 1.10 -10.70 0.97
C ILE A 352 2.39 -10.92 1.80
N GLN A 353 2.78 -9.94 2.62
CA GLN A 353 4.10 -9.90 3.27
C GLN A 353 4.40 -11.08 4.20
N GLY A 354 3.41 -11.75 4.80
CA GLY A 354 3.67 -12.93 5.64
C GLY A 354 4.38 -14.05 4.87
N PHE A 355 3.90 -14.37 3.67
CA PHE A 355 4.46 -15.42 2.82
C PHE A 355 5.62 -14.92 1.95
N SER A 356 5.45 -13.80 1.24
CA SER A 356 6.42 -13.35 0.21
C SER A 356 7.40 -12.25 0.68
N TYR A 357 7.52 -12.00 1.99
CA TYR A 357 8.49 -11.06 2.56
C TYR A 357 9.11 -11.57 3.87
N ALA A 358 8.27 -11.83 4.88
CA ALA A 358 8.71 -12.19 6.22
C ALA A 358 9.41 -13.56 6.25
N PHE A 359 8.80 -14.56 5.62
CA PHE A 359 9.39 -15.89 5.49
C PHE A 359 10.69 -15.90 4.66
N PRO A 360 10.75 -15.37 3.41
CA PRO A 360 11.98 -15.44 2.61
C PRO A 360 13.14 -14.65 3.22
N ILE A 361 12.90 -13.45 3.78
CA ILE A 361 13.99 -12.65 4.39
C ILE A 361 14.64 -13.36 5.58
N ASN A 362 13.86 -14.06 6.42
CA ASN A 362 14.43 -14.87 7.51
C ASN A 362 15.07 -16.19 7.02
N LEU A 363 14.74 -16.64 5.81
CA LEU A 363 15.29 -17.86 5.20
C LEU A 363 16.60 -17.62 4.41
N VAL A 364 16.92 -16.38 4.04
CA VAL A 364 18.18 -16.02 3.34
C VAL A 364 19.40 -16.57 4.07
N ILE A 365 19.57 -16.25 5.36
CA ILE A 365 20.81 -16.61 6.09
C ILE A 365 20.94 -18.13 6.28
N PRO A 366 19.90 -18.89 6.68
CA PRO A 366 19.94 -20.35 6.67
C PRO A 366 20.38 -20.95 5.32
N LEU A 367 19.85 -20.46 4.19
CA LEU A 367 20.24 -20.97 2.87
C LEU A 367 21.68 -20.61 2.52
N VAL A 368 22.11 -19.37 2.78
CA VAL A 368 23.50 -18.92 2.56
C VAL A 368 24.47 -19.74 3.40
N VAL A 369 24.19 -19.97 4.69
CA VAL A 369 25.04 -20.77 5.58
C VAL A 369 25.15 -22.22 5.10
N ASN A 370 24.04 -22.87 4.75
CA ASN A 370 24.08 -24.25 4.23
C ASN A 370 24.80 -24.34 2.87
N PHE A 371 24.58 -23.37 1.97
CA PHE A 371 25.27 -23.30 0.69
C PHE A 371 26.79 -23.10 0.85
N LEU A 372 27.22 -22.20 1.74
CA LEU A 372 28.63 -21.95 2.02
C LEU A 372 29.31 -23.17 2.66
N ILE A 373 28.65 -23.85 3.59
CA ILE A 373 29.17 -25.10 4.20
C ILE A 373 29.33 -26.18 3.12
N ALA A 374 28.33 -26.37 2.24
CA ALA A 374 28.42 -27.34 1.14
C ALA A 374 29.53 -26.98 0.14
N ALA A 375 29.63 -25.72 -0.29
CA ALA A 375 30.63 -25.26 -1.24
C ALA A 375 32.07 -25.36 -0.69
N CYS A 376 32.27 -24.96 0.57
CA CYS A 376 33.59 -25.10 1.23
C CYS A 376 33.94 -26.58 1.46
N GLY A 377 32.97 -27.41 1.86
CA GLY A 377 33.17 -28.86 2.00
C GLY A 377 33.61 -29.52 0.69
N LEU A 378 32.97 -29.16 -0.43
CA LEU A 378 33.32 -29.68 -1.76
C LEU A 378 34.73 -29.26 -2.19
N ARG A 379 35.12 -27.98 -2.05
CA ARG A 379 36.49 -27.53 -2.38
C ARG A 379 37.55 -28.09 -1.44
N ASN A 380 37.23 -28.29 -0.16
CA ASN A 380 38.16 -28.92 0.78
C ASN A 380 38.37 -30.43 0.51
N CYS A 381 37.42 -31.11 -0.16
CA CYS A 381 37.57 -32.49 -0.61
C CYS A 381 38.32 -32.59 -1.95
N ASP A 382 38.10 -31.65 -2.87
CA ASP A 382 38.84 -31.51 -4.13
C ASP A 382 39.03 -30.03 -4.50
N ASN A 383 40.28 -29.55 -4.45
CA ASN A 383 40.66 -28.19 -4.84
C ASN A 383 40.19 -27.83 -6.27
N CYS A 384 40.06 -28.82 -7.15
CA CYS A 384 39.66 -28.66 -8.55
C CYS A 384 38.14 -28.74 -8.79
N PHE A 385 37.31 -28.93 -7.76
CA PHE A 385 35.87 -29.16 -7.92
C PHE A 385 35.14 -28.05 -8.69
N PHE A 386 35.56 -26.79 -8.51
CA PHE A 386 34.95 -25.61 -9.16
C PHE A 386 35.67 -25.12 -10.43
N HIS A 387 36.69 -25.87 -10.89
CA HIS A 387 37.50 -25.50 -12.06
C HIS A 387 36.63 -25.24 -13.30
N GLY A 388 36.80 -24.08 -13.93
CA GLY A 388 36.00 -23.64 -15.07
C GLY A 388 34.61 -23.07 -14.74
N THR A 389 34.19 -23.08 -13.48
CA THR A 389 32.97 -22.37 -13.00
C THR A 389 33.33 -21.12 -12.19
N VAL A 390 34.36 -21.22 -11.34
CA VAL A 390 34.97 -20.11 -10.61
C VAL A 390 36.45 -20.09 -11.00
N PRO A 391 37.10 -18.92 -11.21
CA PRO A 391 38.54 -18.87 -11.44
C PRO A 391 39.29 -19.52 -10.27
N ASP A 392 40.24 -20.41 -10.54
CA ASP A 392 40.87 -21.23 -9.49
C ASP A 392 41.58 -20.40 -8.41
N TYR A 393 42.03 -19.19 -8.77
CA TYR A 393 42.68 -18.22 -7.88
C TYR A 393 41.70 -17.45 -6.96
N LEU A 394 40.38 -17.61 -7.11
CA LEU A 394 39.37 -16.98 -6.26
C LEU A 394 38.52 -18.02 -5.51
N PHE A 395 38.27 -17.76 -4.23
CA PHE A 395 37.27 -18.48 -3.44
C PHE A 395 36.85 -17.70 -2.19
N PHE A 396 35.86 -18.21 -1.46
CA PHE A 396 35.57 -17.78 -0.09
C PHE A 396 36.73 -18.10 0.87
N GLU A 397 36.79 -17.46 2.04
CA GLU A 397 37.65 -17.91 3.13
C GLU A 397 37.02 -19.15 3.79
N SER A 398 37.46 -20.33 3.34
CA SER A 398 36.90 -21.63 3.72
C SER A 398 37.32 -22.04 5.14
N PRO A 399 36.40 -22.48 6.01
CA PRO A 399 36.78 -23.08 7.29
C PRO A 399 37.57 -24.37 7.09
N PRO A 400 38.43 -24.77 8.06
CA PRO A 400 39.12 -26.06 8.04
C PRO A 400 38.17 -27.26 7.95
N VAL A 401 38.69 -28.43 7.57
CA VAL A 401 37.93 -29.69 7.58
C VAL A 401 37.62 -30.09 9.02
N PHE A 402 36.33 -30.13 9.37
CA PHE A 402 35.83 -30.60 10.66
C PHE A 402 34.92 -31.82 10.47
N SER A 403 34.92 -32.73 11.44
CA SER A 403 33.81 -33.67 11.56
C SER A 403 32.52 -32.92 11.92
N LEU A 404 31.35 -33.43 11.53
CA LEU A 404 30.06 -32.80 11.89
C LEU A 404 29.93 -32.64 13.42
N SER A 405 30.44 -33.61 14.17
CA SER A 405 30.56 -33.60 15.64
C SER A 405 31.45 -32.47 16.16
N ASP A 406 32.65 -32.25 15.59
CA ASP A 406 33.56 -31.18 16.02
C ASP A 406 33.01 -29.79 15.64
N PHE A 407 32.36 -29.67 14.48
CA PHE A 407 31.73 -28.42 14.04
C PHE A 407 30.60 -27.99 15.01
N ILE A 408 29.72 -28.93 15.38
CA ILE A 408 28.63 -28.67 16.34
C ILE A 408 29.17 -28.41 17.76
N SER A 409 30.15 -29.20 18.22
CA SER A 409 30.61 -29.16 19.63
C SER A 409 31.74 -28.17 19.92
N ARG A 410 32.78 -28.09 19.08
CA ARG A 410 33.94 -27.21 19.30
C ARG A 410 33.72 -25.79 18.80
N GLN A 411 33.13 -25.62 17.61
CA GLN A 411 32.84 -24.29 17.04
C GLN A 411 31.48 -23.73 17.44
N MET A 412 30.78 -24.35 18.39
CA MET A 412 29.51 -23.86 18.95
C MET A 412 28.46 -23.53 17.87
N ALA A 413 28.44 -24.30 16.78
CA ALA A 413 27.63 -24.04 15.58
C ALA A 413 26.10 -24.21 15.76
N TRP A 414 25.63 -24.25 17.00
CA TRP A 414 24.22 -24.13 17.40
C TRP A 414 23.87 -22.69 17.86
N VAL A 415 24.85 -21.87 18.28
CA VAL A 415 24.60 -20.55 18.88
C VAL A 415 24.04 -19.55 17.86
N TRP A 416 24.42 -19.65 16.58
CA TRP A 416 23.84 -18.80 15.52
C TRP A 416 22.34 -19.02 15.32
N LEU A 417 21.78 -20.18 15.71
CA LEU A 417 20.34 -20.40 15.71
C LEU A 417 19.64 -19.55 16.77
N LEU A 418 20.30 -19.28 17.92
CA LEU A 418 19.79 -18.30 18.90
C LEU A 418 19.87 -16.87 18.36
N TRP A 419 20.91 -16.54 17.58
CA TRP A 419 21.00 -15.24 16.89
C TRP A 419 19.90 -15.07 15.84
N LEU A 420 19.61 -16.11 15.05
CA LEU A 420 18.51 -16.12 14.09
C LEU A 420 17.13 -16.02 14.77
N LEU A 421 16.89 -16.79 15.84
CA LEU A 421 15.63 -16.76 16.59
C LEU A 421 15.42 -15.40 17.26
N SER A 422 16.48 -14.79 17.83
CA SER A 422 16.40 -13.44 18.39
C SER A 422 16.16 -12.39 17.31
N GLN A 423 16.83 -12.43 16.15
CA GLN A 423 16.54 -11.55 15.01
C GLN A 423 15.08 -11.70 14.54
N THR A 424 14.58 -12.93 14.44
CA THR A 424 13.18 -13.24 14.04
C THR A 424 12.17 -12.67 15.05
N TRP A 425 12.46 -12.73 16.34
CA TRP A 425 11.63 -12.12 17.39
C TRP A 425 11.69 -10.59 17.38
N ILE A 426 12.88 -10.00 17.24
CA ILE A 426 13.08 -8.54 17.14
C ILE A 426 12.36 -7.97 15.92
N THR A 427 12.17 -8.77 14.87
CA THR A 427 11.51 -8.37 13.61
C THR A 427 10.06 -8.89 13.49
N ILE A 428 9.46 -9.44 14.55
CA ILE A 428 8.16 -10.14 14.49
C ILE A 428 6.99 -9.30 13.91
N HIS A 429 7.08 -7.97 13.93
CA HIS A 429 6.12 -7.07 13.29
C HIS A 429 6.03 -7.25 11.76
N ILE A 430 7.08 -7.75 11.08
CA ILE A 430 7.02 -8.02 9.64
C ILE A 430 6.09 -9.18 9.29
N TRP A 431 5.76 -10.05 10.25
CA TRP A 431 4.83 -11.16 10.06
C TRP A 431 3.35 -10.76 10.23
N THR A 432 3.08 -9.65 10.91
CA THR A 432 1.72 -9.22 11.29
C THR A 432 1.44 -7.78 10.84
N PRO A 433 1.18 -7.55 9.54
CA PRO A 433 0.91 -6.21 9.01
C PRO A 433 -0.32 -5.57 9.65
N LYS A 434 -0.24 -4.24 9.89
CA LYS A 434 -1.39 -3.38 10.19
C LYS A 434 -1.53 -2.24 9.17
N ALA A 435 -0.85 -2.36 8.03
CA ALA A 435 -0.83 -1.36 6.97
C ALA A 435 -2.09 -1.42 6.09
N GLU A 436 -2.52 -0.25 5.63
CA GLU A 436 -3.51 -0.11 4.56
C GLU A 436 -3.03 -0.77 3.26
N ARG A 437 -3.96 -1.35 2.48
CA ARG A 437 -3.67 -1.84 1.13
C ARG A 437 -3.17 -0.69 0.24
N LEU A 438 -2.17 -0.96 -0.60
CA LEU A 438 -1.51 0.02 -1.50
C LEU A 438 -0.90 1.26 -0.80
N ALA A 439 -0.56 1.16 0.49
CA ALA A 439 0.11 2.21 1.26
C ALA A 439 1.37 2.77 0.56
N SER A 440 1.67 4.05 0.81
CA SER A 440 2.88 4.68 0.29
C SER A 440 4.14 4.06 0.91
N THR A 441 5.27 4.16 0.20
CA THR A 441 6.56 3.65 0.72
C THR A 441 6.97 4.37 2.02
N GLU A 442 6.56 5.62 2.19
CA GLU A 442 6.76 6.41 3.43
C GLU A 442 5.87 5.97 4.61
N LYS A 443 4.72 5.31 4.35
CA LYS A 443 3.95 4.64 5.40
C LYS A 443 4.59 3.30 5.78
N LEU A 444 5.06 2.54 4.79
CA LEU A 444 5.54 1.16 4.97
C LEU A 444 6.97 1.03 5.53
N PHE A 445 7.89 1.90 5.12
CA PHE A 445 9.32 1.85 5.45
C PHE A 445 9.77 3.15 6.13
N VAL A 446 10.79 3.07 6.99
CA VAL A 446 11.36 4.24 7.67
C VAL A 446 12.33 4.98 6.73
N LEU A 447 13.40 4.31 6.31
CA LEU A 447 14.39 4.81 5.36
C LEU A 447 13.87 4.72 3.91
N PRO A 448 14.22 5.66 3.02
CA PRO A 448 13.67 5.68 1.66
C PRO A 448 14.01 4.44 0.81
N MET A 449 15.23 3.90 0.98
CA MET A 449 15.81 2.77 0.23
C MET A 449 16.34 1.69 1.19
N TYR A 450 17.22 0.80 0.72
CA TYR A 450 17.84 -0.31 1.44
C TYR A 450 19.35 -0.09 1.60
N ASN A 451 19.99 -0.78 2.54
CA ASN A 451 21.45 -0.93 2.59
C ASN A 451 21.86 -2.15 1.75
N GLY A 452 22.73 -1.96 0.74
CA GLY A 452 23.16 -3.03 -0.16
C GLY A 452 24.03 -4.11 0.50
N LEU A 453 24.83 -3.75 1.50
CA LEU A 453 25.77 -4.67 2.17
C LEU A 453 25.08 -5.62 3.17
N LEU A 454 23.91 -5.22 3.68
CA LEU A 454 23.12 -5.99 4.67
C LEU A 454 21.64 -6.01 4.25
N ILE A 455 21.36 -6.49 3.03
CA ILE A 455 20.02 -6.45 2.43
C ILE A 455 18.93 -7.09 3.30
N ASP A 456 19.23 -8.22 3.94
CA ASP A 456 18.32 -8.99 4.80
C ASP A 456 18.03 -8.29 6.13
N GLN A 457 19.06 -7.86 6.88
CA GLN A 457 18.85 -7.03 8.09
C GLN A 457 18.14 -5.72 7.71
N SER A 458 18.55 -5.09 6.61
CA SER A 458 17.96 -3.83 6.13
C SER A 458 16.48 -3.99 5.80
N MET A 459 16.06 -5.07 5.15
CA MET A 459 14.65 -5.29 4.82
C MET A 459 13.83 -5.61 6.07
N ALA A 460 14.35 -6.44 6.98
CA ALA A 460 13.64 -6.80 8.20
C ALA A 460 13.49 -5.61 9.19
N LEU A 461 14.56 -4.83 9.40
CA LEU A 461 14.61 -3.73 10.36
C LEU A 461 14.03 -2.41 9.83
N ASN A 462 14.01 -2.18 8.51
CA ASN A 462 13.43 -0.97 7.90
C ASN A 462 11.90 -1.02 7.74
N ARG A 463 11.28 -2.21 7.68
CA ARG A 463 9.81 -2.33 7.63
C ARG A 463 9.23 -1.76 8.93
N LYS A 464 8.39 -0.73 8.81
CA LYS A 464 7.87 0.05 9.93
C LYS A 464 7.04 -0.82 10.90
N ARG A 465 7.21 -0.59 12.21
CA ARG A 465 6.49 -1.26 13.30
C ARG A 465 5.15 -0.58 13.65
N ASP A 466 5.10 0.75 13.59
CA ASP A 466 3.90 1.55 13.86
C ASP A 466 3.11 1.85 12.57
N ASP A 467 2.35 0.87 12.09
CA ASP A 467 1.16 1.13 11.27
C ASP A 467 -0.01 1.57 12.21
N HIS A 468 -1.06 2.24 11.71
CA HIS A 468 -2.08 2.86 12.58
C HIS A 468 -3.03 1.84 13.27
N LYS A 469 -3.67 2.28 14.37
CA LYS A 469 -4.45 1.42 15.27
C LYS A 469 -5.74 0.90 14.65
N ASP A 470 -6.10 -0.33 15.03
CA ASP A 470 -7.40 -0.94 14.80
C ASP A 470 -8.50 -0.24 15.62
N VAL A 471 -9.71 -0.15 15.07
CA VAL A 471 -10.94 0.11 15.86
C VAL A 471 -11.24 -1.13 16.72
N LYS A 472 -11.68 -0.96 17.97
CA LYS A 472 -12.01 -2.10 18.84
C LYS A 472 -13.47 -2.50 18.65
N THR A 473 -13.77 -3.79 18.89
CA THR A 473 -15.15 -4.29 18.98
C THR A 473 -15.97 -3.60 20.09
N GLU A 474 -15.31 -3.18 21.17
CA GLU A 474 -15.88 -2.38 22.26
C GLU A 474 -16.44 -1.04 21.73
N ASP A 475 -15.74 -0.40 20.79
CA ASP A 475 -16.09 0.93 20.26
C ASP A 475 -17.31 0.89 19.31
N LEU A 476 -17.63 -0.29 18.76
CA LEU A 476 -18.81 -0.50 17.90
C LEU A 476 -20.11 -0.61 18.72
N ALA A 477 -20.03 -1.08 19.96
CA ALA A 477 -21.19 -1.26 20.83
C ALA A 477 -21.78 0.06 21.36
N GLU A 478 -21.00 1.15 21.39
CA GLU A 478 -21.53 2.48 21.69
C GLU A 478 -22.47 3.01 20.60
N ILE A 479 -22.21 2.65 19.33
CA ILE A 479 -22.95 3.16 18.16
C ILE A 479 -24.39 2.62 18.13
N GLU A 480 -24.59 1.35 18.52
CA GLU A 480 -25.95 0.79 18.61
C GLU A 480 -26.76 1.40 19.76
N LYS A 481 -26.12 1.99 20.78
CA LYS A 481 -26.83 2.80 21.79
C LYS A 481 -27.22 4.17 21.21
N GLU A 482 -26.26 4.91 20.66
CA GLU A 482 -26.51 6.24 20.06
C GLU A 482 -27.59 6.17 18.96
N LYS A 483 -27.67 5.08 18.17
CA LYS A 483 -28.73 4.86 17.16
C LYS A 483 -30.03 4.26 17.69
N GLY A 484 -30.05 3.72 18.91
CA GLY A 484 -31.29 3.29 19.57
C GLY A 484 -32.16 4.49 19.95
N ASP A 485 -31.52 5.55 20.43
CA ASP A 485 -32.20 6.76 20.93
C ASP A 485 -32.70 7.67 19.78
N GLU A 486 -31.97 7.76 18.66
CA GLU A 486 -32.38 8.53 17.45
C GLU A 486 -33.74 8.10 16.86
N TYR A 487 -34.21 6.88 17.12
CA TYR A 487 -35.51 6.41 16.58
C TYR A 487 -36.73 6.86 17.42
N TYR A 488 -36.51 7.52 18.57
CA TYR A 488 -37.59 7.99 19.47
C TYR A 488 -37.65 9.51 19.67
N GLU A 489 -36.57 10.26 19.48
CA GLU A 489 -36.60 11.73 19.62
C GLU A 489 -37.21 12.44 18.40
N THR A 490 -38.55 12.45 18.34
CA THR A 490 -39.31 13.40 17.50
C THR A 490 -40.14 14.32 18.41
N ILE A 491 -39.76 15.59 18.49
CA ILE A 491 -40.45 16.68 19.21
C ILE A 491 -40.42 16.56 20.76
N SER A 492 -39.37 17.11 21.36
CA SER A 492 -39.54 18.02 22.49
C SER A 492 -38.51 19.16 22.40
N VAL A 493 -38.95 20.40 22.61
CA VAL A 493 -38.05 21.55 22.75
C VAL A 493 -37.96 21.87 24.22
N HIS A 494 -36.93 21.34 24.88
CA HIS A 494 -36.59 21.73 26.25
C HIS A 494 -35.16 22.26 26.31
N THR A 495 -35.08 23.48 26.84
CA THR A 495 -33.85 24.23 27.10
C THR A 495 -33.03 23.60 28.23
N ASP A 496 -31.79 24.07 28.34
CA ASP A 496 -30.96 24.00 29.54
C ASP A 496 -30.57 22.62 30.07
N ASN A 497 -29.39 22.15 29.63
CA ASN A 497 -28.40 21.74 30.61
C ASN A 497 -26.95 21.95 30.16
N THR A 498 -26.14 22.58 31.01
CA THR A 498 -24.72 22.88 30.74
C THR A 498 -23.83 21.66 31.00
N GLY A 499 -23.96 20.63 30.15
CA GLY A 499 -23.08 19.46 30.14
C GLY A 499 -21.83 19.68 29.28
N SER A 500 -20.63 19.43 29.82
CA SER A 500 -19.38 19.64 29.08
C SER A 500 -19.20 18.61 27.95
N SER A 501 -19.35 19.05 26.69
CA SER A 501 -19.11 18.20 25.51
C SER A 501 -17.75 17.49 25.57
N PRO A 502 -17.68 16.16 25.37
CA PRO A 502 -16.43 15.42 25.50
C PRO A 502 -15.46 15.78 24.37
N ARG A 503 -14.30 16.34 24.72
CA ARG A 503 -13.27 16.82 23.76
C ARG A 503 -12.52 15.71 23.02
N ASN A 504 -12.77 14.44 23.31
CA ASN A 504 -12.02 13.31 22.76
C ASN A 504 -12.69 12.75 21.49
N ILE A 505 -11.90 12.57 20.43
CA ILE A 505 -12.30 11.83 19.22
C ILE A 505 -12.57 10.36 19.59
N LYS A 506 -13.74 9.83 19.20
CA LYS A 506 -14.09 8.42 19.35
C LYS A 506 -13.51 7.58 18.21
N SER A 507 -13.28 6.29 18.43
CA SER A 507 -12.91 5.36 17.35
C SER A 507 -14.02 5.22 16.31
N SER A 508 -15.29 5.37 16.72
CA SER A 508 -16.46 5.37 15.83
C SER A 508 -16.48 6.53 14.82
N ASP A 509 -15.70 7.58 15.06
CA ASP A 509 -15.50 8.70 14.11
C ASP A 509 -14.57 8.31 12.94
N GLN A 510 -13.83 7.21 13.08
CA GLN A 510 -12.91 6.67 12.06
C GLN A 510 -13.59 5.66 11.11
N ILE A 511 -14.83 5.28 11.40
CA ILE A 511 -15.60 4.38 10.54
C ILE A 511 -15.97 5.12 9.26
N THR A 512 -15.76 4.45 8.13
CA THR A 512 -16.09 4.96 6.79
C THR A 512 -17.62 5.13 6.67
N ARG A 513 -18.11 6.31 6.28
CA ARG A 513 -19.53 6.55 6.02
C ARG A 513 -19.76 6.87 4.55
N ILE A 514 -20.76 6.27 3.93
CA ILE A 514 -21.09 6.40 2.51
C ILE A 514 -22.53 6.87 2.39
N TYR A 515 -22.72 8.07 1.89
CA TYR A 515 -24.03 8.57 1.48
C TYR A 515 -24.17 8.43 -0.03
N ALA A 516 -24.89 7.41 -0.49
CA ALA A 516 -25.26 7.32 -1.91
C ALA A 516 -26.27 8.41 -2.23
N CYS A 517 -25.97 9.19 -3.26
CA CYS A 517 -26.71 10.38 -3.65
C CYS A 517 -27.07 10.26 -5.12
N ALA A 518 -28.25 9.70 -5.40
CA ALA A 518 -28.70 9.41 -6.74
C ALA A 518 -29.61 10.51 -7.30
N THR A 519 -29.42 10.90 -8.56
CA THR A 519 -30.33 11.82 -9.25
C THR A 519 -31.14 11.11 -10.34
N MET A 520 -32.47 11.19 -10.25
CA MET A 520 -33.40 10.60 -11.22
C MET A 520 -34.27 11.67 -11.87
N TRP A 521 -34.53 11.49 -13.17
CA TRP A 521 -35.49 12.26 -13.95
C TRP A 521 -36.03 11.37 -15.07
N HIS A 522 -37.35 11.20 -15.14
CA HIS A 522 -38.08 10.49 -16.21
C HIS A 522 -37.52 9.12 -16.64
N LYS A 523 -37.04 8.30 -15.70
CA LYS A 523 -36.46 6.98 -15.96
C LYS A 523 -37.51 5.91 -16.30
N THR A 524 -37.10 4.93 -17.09
CA THR A 524 -37.89 3.74 -17.43
C THR A 524 -37.92 2.72 -16.27
N LYS A 525 -38.78 1.70 -16.38
CA LYS A 525 -38.90 0.65 -15.38
C LYS A 525 -37.57 -0.10 -15.18
N ASP A 526 -36.92 -0.45 -16.29
CA ASP A 526 -35.75 -1.33 -16.27
C ASP A 526 -34.51 -0.58 -15.74
N GLU A 527 -34.32 0.69 -16.10
CA GLU A 527 -33.30 1.56 -15.51
C GLU A 527 -33.48 1.73 -13.98
N MET A 528 -34.72 1.91 -13.52
CA MET A 528 -35.02 1.96 -12.09
C MET A 528 -34.69 0.64 -11.39
N ILE A 529 -34.98 -0.50 -12.02
CA ILE A 529 -34.70 -1.83 -11.46
C ILE A 529 -33.19 -2.08 -11.33
N GLU A 530 -32.37 -1.79 -12.35
CA GLU A 530 -30.91 -2.00 -12.23
C GLU A 530 -30.25 -1.04 -11.22
N PHE A 531 -30.71 0.21 -11.16
CA PHE A 531 -30.30 1.14 -10.10
C PHE A 531 -30.66 0.57 -8.71
N LEU A 532 -31.91 0.16 -8.49
CA LEU A 532 -32.40 -0.35 -7.20
C LEU A 532 -31.66 -1.63 -6.80
N LYS A 533 -31.43 -2.56 -7.74
CA LYS A 533 -30.61 -3.75 -7.52
C LYS A 533 -29.23 -3.37 -6.98
N SER A 534 -28.57 -2.35 -7.55
CA SER A 534 -27.22 -1.93 -7.12
C SER A 534 -27.20 -1.35 -5.70
N ILE A 535 -28.24 -0.60 -5.31
CA ILE A 535 -28.42 -0.13 -3.93
C ILE A 535 -28.67 -1.28 -2.95
N LEU A 536 -29.52 -2.23 -3.33
CA LEU A 536 -29.89 -3.38 -2.48
C LEU A 536 -28.71 -4.35 -2.27
N ARG A 537 -27.88 -4.58 -3.30
CA ARG A 537 -26.61 -5.33 -3.16
C ARG A 537 -25.64 -4.67 -2.17
N LEU A 538 -25.61 -3.33 -2.08
CA LEU A 538 -24.79 -2.62 -1.08
C LEU A 538 -25.33 -2.79 0.35
N ASP A 539 -26.65 -2.72 0.54
CA ASP A 539 -27.28 -2.99 1.85
C ASP A 539 -27.01 -4.43 2.30
N GLU A 540 -27.05 -5.40 1.39
CA GLU A 540 -26.73 -6.81 1.66
C GLU A 540 -25.28 -7.03 2.13
N ASP A 541 -24.27 -6.50 1.40
CA ASP A 541 -22.85 -6.56 1.82
C ASP A 541 -22.62 -5.82 3.15
N GLN A 542 -23.25 -4.66 3.34
CA GLN A 542 -23.14 -3.89 4.58
C GLN A 542 -23.76 -4.63 5.78
N CYS A 543 -24.95 -5.20 5.60
CA CYS A 543 -25.67 -5.96 6.62
C CYS A 543 -24.89 -7.22 7.01
N ALA A 544 -24.39 -7.97 6.03
CA ALA A 544 -23.56 -9.14 6.26
C ALA A 544 -22.30 -8.81 7.09
N ARG A 545 -21.60 -7.71 6.79
CA ARG A 545 -20.45 -7.23 7.60
C ARG A 545 -20.84 -6.81 9.02
N ARG A 546 -21.99 -6.13 9.19
CA ARG A 546 -22.49 -5.72 10.52
C ARG A 546 -22.81 -6.94 11.37
N VAL A 547 -23.53 -7.91 10.80
CA VAL A 547 -23.86 -9.20 11.44
C VAL A 547 -22.59 -9.98 11.79
N ALA A 548 -21.65 -10.13 10.87
CA ALA A 548 -20.39 -10.83 11.11
C ALA A 548 -19.61 -10.24 12.29
N GLN A 549 -19.44 -8.92 12.35
CA GLN A 549 -18.75 -8.26 13.47
C GLN A 549 -19.50 -8.42 14.80
N LYS A 550 -20.83 -8.25 14.79
CA LYS A 550 -21.68 -8.32 15.98
C LYS A 550 -21.70 -9.72 16.62
N TYR A 551 -21.85 -10.77 15.82
CA TYR A 551 -21.99 -12.14 16.31
C TYR A 551 -20.67 -12.90 16.43
N LEU A 552 -19.70 -12.68 15.52
CA LEU A 552 -18.40 -13.38 15.54
C LEU A 552 -17.32 -12.63 16.33
N ARG A 553 -17.58 -11.39 16.76
CA ARG A 553 -16.63 -10.50 17.46
C ARG A 553 -15.31 -10.26 16.70
N VAL A 554 -15.36 -10.38 15.37
CA VAL A 554 -14.29 -9.96 14.46
C VAL A 554 -14.41 -8.45 14.22
N VAL A 555 -13.29 -7.76 13.95
CA VAL A 555 -13.29 -6.39 13.40
C VAL A 555 -13.06 -6.49 11.91
N ASP A 556 -13.97 -5.94 11.09
CA ASP A 556 -13.77 -5.86 9.64
C ASP A 556 -13.14 -4.49 9.28
N PRO A 557 -11.87 -4.44 8.82
CA PRO A 557 -11.22 -3.19 8.43
C PRO A 557 -11.83 -2.55 7.17
N ASP A 558 -12.60 -3.32 6.40
CA ASP A 558 -13.34 -2.88 5.22
C ASP A 558 -14.81 -2.49 5.55
N TYR A 559 -15.24 -2.51 6.84
CA TYR A 559 -16.59 -2.08 7.23
C TYR A 559 -16.87 -0.60 6.93
N TYR A 560 -18.12 -0.33 6.56
CA TYR A 560 -18.65 1.00 6.29
C TYR A 560 -20.10 1.16 6.77
N GLU A 561 -20.47 2.38 7.13
CA GLU A 561 -21.86 2.81 7.22
C GLU A 561 -22.34 3.27 5.83
N PHE A 562 -23.60 2.99 5.50
CA PHE A 562 -24.22 3.23 4.19
C PHE A 562 -25.64 3.75 4.39
N GLU A 563 -25.99 4.80 3.66
CA GLU A 563 -27.34 5.38 3.58
C GLU A 563 -27.55 5.89 2.14
N THR A 564 -28.76 5.77 1.61
CA THR A 564 -29.10 6.12 0.22
C THR A 564 -30.17 7.20 0.16
N HIS A 565 -29.86 8.27 -0.56
CA HIS A 565 -30.75 9.37 -0.86
C HIS A 565 -30.99 9.46 -2.36
N ILE A 566 -32.23 9.20 -2.78
CA ILE A 566 -32.68 9.30 -4.17
C ILE A 566 -33.39 10.64 -4.35
N PHE A 567 -32.96 11.47 -5.30
CA PHE A 567 -33.55 12.77 -5.60
C PHE A 567 -34.28 12.71 -6.93
N LEU A 568 -35.62 12.65 -6.87
CA LEU A 568 -36.48 12.71 -8.05
C LEU A 568 -36.74 14.18 -8.38
N ASP A 569 -36.26 14.59 -9.55
CA ASP A 569 -36.46 15.92 -10.10
C ASP A 569 -37.79 16.00 -10.85
N ASP A 570 -38.51 17.10 -10.66
CA ASP A 570 -39.88 17.33 -11.14
C ASP A 570 -40.90 16.23 -10.77
N ALA A 571 -40.98 15.91 -9.48
CA ALA A 571 -41.74 14.77 -8.94
C ALA A 571 -43.28 14.96 -8.87
N PHE A 572 -43.81 16.13 -9.26
CA PHE A 572 -45.21 16.51 -9.08
C PHE A 572 -45.85 16.99 -10.40
N GLU A 573 -47.10 16.59 -10.60
CA GLU A 573 -47.97 16.97 -11.72
C GLU A 573 -49.30 17.53 -11.17
N ILE A 574 -50.03 18.31 -11.97
CA ILE A 574 -51.37 18.81 -11.60
C ILE A 574 -52.33 17.62 -11.51
N SER A 575 -53.32 17.67 -10.61
CA SER A 575 -54.28 16.58 -10.46
C SER A 575 -55.26 16.51 -11.64
N ASP A 576 -55.73 15.31 -11.97
CA ASP A 576 -56.77 15.11 -13.01
C ASP A 576 -58.19 15.49 -12.52
N HIS A 577 -58.31 16.16 -11.35
CA HIS A 577 -59.58 16.42 -10.64
C HIS A 577 -59.76 17.89 -10.22
N SER A 578 -58.67 18.63 -10.07
CA SER A 578 -58.62 20.06 -9.73
C SER A 578 -57.30 20.66 -10.20
N ASP A 579 -57.33 21.87 -10.75
CA ASP A 579 -56.12 22.60 -11.15
C ASP A 579 -55.29 23.09 -9.95
N ASP A 580 -55.90 23.16 -8.75
CA ASP A 580 -55.28 23.61 -7.50
C ASP A 580 -54.49 22.50 -6.76
N ASP A 581 -54.84 21.21 -6.92
CA ASP A 581 -54.15 20.12 -6.23
C ASP A 581 -52.96 19.56 -7.04
N SER A 582 -51.83 19.34 -6.38
CA SER A 582 -50.66 18.67 -6.95
C SER A 582 -50.60 17.19 -6.57
N GLN A 583 -50.60 16.29 -7.55
CA GLN A 583 -50.38 14.85 -7.33
C GLN A 583 -48.91 14.46 -7.59
N VAL A 584 -48.49 13.29 -7.08
CA VAL A 584 -47.16 12.72 -7.39
C VAL A 584 -47.16 12.10 -8.79
N ASN A 585 -46.07 12.29 -9.54
CA ASN A 585 -46.04 11.93 -10.95
C ASN A 585 -46.02 10.41 -11.20
N ARG A 586 -46.31 9.99 -12.44
CA ARG A 586 -46.25 8.57 -12.87
C ARG A 586 -44.92 7.86 -12.56
N PHE A 587 -43.81 8.57 -12.53
CA PHE A 587 -42.48 8.02 -12.24
C PHE A 587 -42.25 7.81 -10.74
N VAL A 588 -42.85 8.63 -9.87
CA VAL A 588 -42.88 8.39 -8.41
C VAL A 588 -43.72 7.14 -8.11
N LYS A 589 -44.86 6.98 -8.81
CA LYS A 589 -45.71 5.79 -8.71
C LYS A 589 -44.90 4.53 -9.12
N LEU A 590 -44.27 4.55 -10.31
CA LEU A 590 -43.39 3.48 -10.82
C LEU A 590 -42.21 3.13 -9.89
N LEU A 591 -41.58 4.11 -9.25
CA LEU A 591 -40.50 3.87 -8.28
C LEU A 591 -40.97 3.07 -7.06
N VAL A 592 -42.19 3.31 -6.58
CA VAL A 592 -42.75 2.54 -5.45
C VAL A 592 -43.04 1.10 -5.88
N ASP A 593 -43.60 0.90 -7.08
CA ASP A 593 -43.97 -0.43 -7.60
C ASP A 593 -42.75 -1.30 -7.94
N THR A 594 -41.62 -0.71 -8.37
CA THR A 594 -40.41 -1.45 -8.77
C THR A 594 -39.53 -1.91 -7.60
N ILE A 595 -39.73 -1.41 -6.38
CA ILE A 595 -38.90 -1.72 -5.21
C ILE A 595 -39.05 -3.19 -4.75
N ASP A 596 -40.26 -3.73 -4.72
CA ASP A 596 -40.50 -5.16 -4.38
C ASP A 596 -39.89 -6.11 -5.42
N GLU A 597 -39.95 -5.72 -6.70
CA GLU A 597 -39.36 -6.48 -7.81
C GLU A 597 -37.83 -6.45 -7.77
N ALA A 598 -37.22 -5.30 -7.51
CA ALA A 598 -35.76 -5.19 -7.34
C ALA A 598 -35.25 -6.01 -6.13
N ALA A 599 -35.96 -5.95 -5.00
CA ALA A 599 -35.61 -6.71 -3.79
C ALA A 599 -35.76 -8.22 -4.00
N SER A 600 -36.83 -8.65 -4.66
CA SER A 600 -37.04 -10.07 -4.98
C SER A 600 -35.98 -10.61 -5.94
N ASN A 601 -35.50 -9.78 -6.87
CA ASN A 601 -34.42 -10.13 -7.80
C ASN A 601 -33.05 -10.27 -7.10
N VAL A 602 -32.70 -9.37 -6.18
CA VAL A 602 -31.41 -9.42 -5.45
C VAL A 602 -31.35 -10.62 -4.51
N HIS A 603 -32.33 -10.74 -3.60
CA HIS A 603 -32.34 -11.80 -2.57
C HIS A 603 -32.89 -13.14 -3.07
N GLN A 604 -33.24 -13.24 -4.36
CA GLN A 604 -33.63 -14.47 -5.07
C GLN A 604 -34.84 -15.20 -4.45
N THR A 605 -35.71 -14.46 -3.77
CA THR A 605 -36.91 -14.95 -3.10
C THR A 605 -37.99 -13.87 -3.14
N ASN A 606 -39.26 -14.23 -3.00
CA ASN A 606 -40.37 -13.25 -3.08
C ASN A 606 -40.39 -12.37 -1.83
N ILE A 607 -40.02 -11.10 -1.98
CA ILE A 607 -39.96 -10.11 -0.90
C ILE A 607 -40.95 -8.98 -1.19
N ARG A 608 -41.77 -8.67 -0.18
CA ARG A 608 -42.57 -7.45 -0.13
C ARG A 608 -42.05 -6.52 0.97
N ILE A 609 -41.70 -5.31 0.59
CA ILE A 609 -41.21 -4.27 1.49
C ILE A 609 -42.42 -3.50 2.03
N ARG A 610 -42.32 -2.99 3.26
CA ARG A 610 -43.39 -2.18 3.85
C ARG A 610 -43.51 -0.84 3.09
N PRO A 611 -44.72 -0.38 2.74
CA PRO A 611 -44.91 0.90 2.06
C PRO A 611 -44.22 2.06 2.79
N PRO A 612 -43.68 3.05 2.05
CA PRO A 612 -42.90 4.13 2.66
C PRO A 612 -43.75 5.02 3.56
N LYS A 613 -43.16 5.47 4.67
CA LYS A 613 -43.66 6.60 5.44
C LYS A 613 -43.57 7.86 4.56
N LYS A 614 -44.69 8.58 4.42
CA LYS A 614 -44.80 9.81 3.62
C LYS A 614 -44.67 11.02 4.54
N TYR A 615 -43.82 11.98 4.18
CA TYR A 615 -43.62 13.23 4.91
C TYR A 615 -43.76 14.43 3.97
N PRO A 616 -44.50 15.50 4.32
CA PRO A 616 -44.39 16.77 3.63
C PRO A 616 -42.99 17.37 3.87
N ALA A 617 -42.46 18.12 2.90
CA ALA A 617 -41.16 18.76 3.02
C ALA A 617 -41.15 20.15 2.38
N PRO A 618 -40.30 21.10 2.83
CA PRO A 618 -40.26 22.46 2.27
C PRO A 618 -39.98 22.53 0.75
N TYR A 619 -39.37 21.47 0.20
CA TYR A 619 -39.03 21.32 -1.22
C TYR A 619 -40.01 20.44 -2.02
N GLY A 620 -41.12 20.00 -1.42
CA GLY A 620 -42.05 19.03 -2.00
C GLY A 620 -42.44 17.95 -0.99
N GLY A 621 -41.86 16.76 -1.10
CA GLY A 621 -42.15 15.65 -0.19
C GLY A 621 -40.96 14.69 0.03
N ARG A 622 -41.10 13.78 0.98
CA ARG A 622 -40.11 12.74 1.28
C ARG A 622 -40.80 11.40 1.56
N LEU A 623 -40.27 10.34 0.97
CA LEU A 623 -40.63 8.95 1.22
C LEU A 623 -39.48 8.28 1.98
N THR A 624 -39.80 7.49 3.00
CA THR A 624 -38.81 6.78 3.83
C THR A 624 -39.24 5.35 4.07
N TRP A 625 -38.39 4.39 3.67
CA TRP A 625 -38.61 2.96 3.87
C TRP A 625 -37.97 2.48 5.19
N VAL A 626 -38.07 1.19 5.47
CA VAL A 626 -37.36 0.52 6.58
C VAL A 626 -35.97 0.00 6.14
N LEU A 627 -35.69 0.05 4.84
CA LEU A 627 -34.37 -0.08 4.23
C LEU A 627 -33.58 1.24 4.38
N PRO A 628 -32.26 1.28 4.14
CA PRO A 628 -31.45 2.51 4.15
C PRO A 628 -31.76 3.50 3.01
N GLY A 629 -32.97 3.46 2.44
CA GLY A 629 -33.41 4.31 1.32
C GLY A 629 -34.36 5.43 1.76
N ILE A 630 -33.99 6.66 1.42
CA ILE A 630 -34.83 7.87 1.52
C ILE A 630 -34.98 8.45 0.11
N CYS A 631 -36.23 8.68 -0.33
CA CYS A 631 -36.51 9.35 -1.60
C CYS A 631 -37.03 10.77 -1.33
N HIS A 632 -36.38 11.75 -1.94
CA HIS A 632 -36.69 13.16 -1.87
C HIS A 632 -37.40 13.58 -3.17
N LEU A 633 -38.67 13.97 -3.05
CA LEU A 633 -39.53 14.38 -4.15
C LEU A 633 -39.43 15.90 -4.29
N LYS A 634 -38.81 16.37 -5.38
CA LYS A 634 -38.64 17.81 -5.66
C LYS A 634 -39.84 18.36 -6.42
N ASP A 635 -40.43 19.42 -5.88
CA ASP A 635 -41.43 20.24 -6.54
C ASP A 635 -40.75 21.38 -7.33
N LYS A 636 -40.99 21.43 -8.65
CA LYS A 636 -40.42 22.44 -9.56
C LYS A 636 -40.83 23.89 -9.26
N ALA A 637 -41.94 24.10 -8.56
CA ALA A 637 -42.39 25.42 -8.12
C ALA A 637 -41.66 25.89 -6.84
N LYS A 638 -41.24 24.94 -5.98
CA LYS A 638 -40.62 25.23 -4.67
C LYS A 638 -39.10 25.23 -4.71
N ILE A 639 -38.47 24.39 -5.53
CA ILE A 639 -37.00 24.27 -5.63
C ILE A 639 -36.52 24.22 -7.08
N ARG A 640 -35.30 24.72 -7.33
CA ARG A 640 -34.68 24.71 -8.66
C ARG A 640 -34.52 23.26 -9.17
N HIS A 641 -35.04 23.02 -10.37
CA HIS A 641 -34.87 21.78 -11.11
C HIS A 641 -33.42 21.59 -11.59
N ARG A 642 -33.11 20.43 -12.16
CA ARG A 642 -31.82 19.91 -12.67
C ARG A 642 -30.89 19.26 -11.64
N LYS A 643 -30.07 18.33 -12.15
CA LYS A 643 -29.06 17.53 -11.43
C LYS A 643 -28.20 18.37 -10.47
N ARG A 644 -27.54 19.43 -10.94
CA ARG A 644 -26.74 20.34 -10.08
C ARG A 644 -27.49 20.86 -8.84
N TRP A 645 -28.75 21.26 -8.98
CA TRP A 645 -29.53 21.78 -7.84
C TRP A 645 -30.00 20.67 -6.89
N SER A 646 -30.22 19.45 -7.40
CA SER A 646 -30.34 18.25 -6.56
C SER A 646 -29.02 17.92 -5.84
N GLN A 647 -27.86 18.11 -6.47
CA GLN A 647 -26.55 17.94 -5.82
C GLN A 647 -26.33 18.95 -4.69
N VAL A 648 -26.57 20.24 -4.96
CA VAL A 648 -26.53 21.30 -3.94
C VAL A 648 -27.45 20.97 -2.75
N MET A 649 -28.66 20.50 -3.02
CA MET A 649 -29.64 20.10 -2.00
C MET A 649 -29.11 18.98 -1.09
N TYR A 650 -28.57 17.89 -1.66
CA TYR A 650 -28.05 16.79 -0.84
C TYR A 650 -26.78 17.19 -0.09
N MET A 651 -25.91 18.02 -0.67
CA MET A 651 -24.71 18.50 0.00
C MET A 651 -25.04 19.37 1.22
N TYR A 652 -26.06 20.24 1.15
CA TYR A 652 -26.53 20.97 2.33
C TYR A 652 -27.18 20.07 3.39
N TYR A 653 -27.97 19.07 2.98
CA TYR A 653 -28.58 18.12 3.93
C TYR A 653 -27.54 17.27 4.66
N LEU A 654 -26.54 16.74 3.94
CA LEU A 654 -25.58 15.78 4.47
C LEU A 654 -24.37 16.42 5.15
N LEU A 655 -23.84 17.52 4.59
CA LEU A 655 -22.67 18.19 5.16
C LEU A 655 -23.09 19.29 6.14
N GLY A 656 -24.14 20.05 5.81
CA GLY A 656 -24.72 21.03 6.73
C GLY A 656 -25.45 20.36 7.89
N HIS A 657 -26.68 19.89 7.62
CA HIS A 657 -27.59 19.44 8.68
C HIS A 657 -27.13 18.15 9.40
N ARG A 658 -26.66 17.12 8.67
CA ARG A 658 -26.23 15.85 9.29
C ARG A 658 -24.81 15.88 9.89
N LEU A 659 -24.01 16.94 9.72
CA LEU A 659 -22.60 16.97 10.20
C LEU A 659 -22.15 18.31 10.83
N ILE A 660 -22.36 19.46 10.17
CA ILE A 660 -21.96 20.76 10.71
C ILE A 660 -22.86 21.18 11.89
N GLU A 661 -24.16 20.91 11.85
CA GLU A 661 -25.12 21.30 12.90
C GLU A 661 -25.02 20.46 14.19
N LEU A 662 -24.32 19.31 14.17
CA LEU A 662 -24.16 18.45 15.35
C LEU A 662 -23.48 19.18 16.53
N PRO A 663 -23.93 19.00 17.79
CA PRO A 663 -23.37 19.67 18.97
C PRO A 663 -22.06 19.03 19.49
N ILE A 664 -21.09 18.84 18.59
CA ILE A 664 -19.79 18.19 18.85
C ILE A 664 -18.60 19.11 18.51
N SER A 665 -17.42 18.79 19.04
CA SER A 665 -16.19 19.60 18.84
C SER A 665 -15.72 19.65 17.38
N VAL A 666 -15.03 20.73 17.03
CA VAL A 666 -14.55 20.99 15.65
C VAL A 666 -13.60 19.88 15.19
N ASP A 667 -12.63 19.48 16.03
CA ASP A 667 -11.70 18.38 15.74
C ASP A 667 -12.43 17.07 15.43
N ARG A 668 -13.54 16.79 16.14
CA ARG A 668 -14.38 15.61 15.91
C ARG A 668 -15.13 15.70 14.57
N LYS A 669 -15.69 16.88 14.24
CA LYS A 669 -16.30 17.15 12.93
C LYS A 669 -15.30 16.97 11.79
N GLU A 670 -14.06 17.42 11.95
CA GLU A 670 -13.02 17.28 10.93
C GLU A 670 -12.67 15.80 10.67
N VAL A 671 -12.56 14.98 11.73
CA VAL A 671 -12.33 13.53 11.60
C VAL A 671 -13.53 12.83 10.97
N MET A 672 -14.76 13.14 11.39
CA MET A 672 -15.97 12.58 10.79
C MET A 672 -16.06 12.97 9.30
N ALA A 673 -15.84 14.23 8.95
CA ALA A 673 -15.88 14.71 7.56
C ALA A 673 -14.75 14.09 6.70
N GLU A 674 -13.62 13.70 7.28
CA GLU A 674 -12.52 13.04 6.55
C GLU A 674 -12.87 11.59 6.16
N ASN A 675 -13.67 10.90 6.99
CA ASN A 675 -14.11 9.52 6.78
C ASN A 675 -15.54 9.40 6.21
N THR A 676 -16.23 10.52 6.03
CA THR A 676 -17.51 10.62 5.33
C THR A 676 -17.30 10.86 3.83
N PHE A 677 -17.98 10.06 3.02
CA PHE A 677 -17.93 10.11 1.56
C PHE A 677 -19.33 10.17 0.96
N LEU A 678 -19.48 10.96 -0.11
CA LEU A 678 -20.71 11.07 -0.89
C LEU A 678 -20.47 10.32 -2.21
N LEU A 679 -21.26 9.28 -2.47
CA LEU A 679 -21.22 8.47 -3.69
C LEU A 679 -22.28 9.01 -4.65
N THR A 680 -21.87 9.74 -5.68
CA THR A 680 -22.79 10.32 -6.66
C THR A 680 -23.15 9.27 -7.70
N LEU A 681 -24.46 9.09 -7.92
CA LEU A 681 -25.03 8.10 -8.83
C LEU A 681 -26.02 8.77 -9.79
N ASP A 682 -26.08 8.26 -11.03
CA ASP A 682 -27.19 8.53 -11.95
C ASP A 682 -28.21 7.39 -11.90
N GLY A 683 -29.48 7.67 -12.20
CA GLY A 683 -30.60 6.73 -12.07
C GLY A 683 -30.66 5.58 -13.09
N ASP A 684 -29.52 5.15 -13.62
CA ASP A 684 -29.35 4.12 -14.66
C ASP A 684 -28.06 3.28 -14.48
N ILE A 685 -27.40 3.40 -13.33
CA ILE A 685 -26.10 2.78 -13.05
C ILE A 685 -26.26 1.39 -12.41
N ASP A 686 -25.70 0.36 -13.04
CA ASP A 686 -25.49 -0.97 -12.46
C ASP A 686 -24.06 -1.12 -11.93
N PHE A 687 -23.91 -1.57 -10.68
CA PHE A 687 -22.60 -1.84 -10.08
C PHE A 687 -22.66 -2.87 -8.93
N GLN A 688 -21.48 -3.28 -8.47
CA GLN A 688 -21.30 -4.29 -7.42
C GLN A 688 -20.65 -3.70 -6.16
N PRO A 689 -20.94 -4.20 -4.94
CA PRO A 689 -20.35 -3.67 -3.70
C PRO A 689 -18.82 -3.60 -3.70
N HIS A 690 -18.18 -4.59 -4.33
CA HIS A 690 -16.72 -4.68 -4.39
C HIS A 690 -16.07 -3.53 -5.17
N VAL A 691 -16.74 -2.92 -6.15
CA VAL A 691 -16.18 -1.80 -6.93
C VAL A 691 -16.26 -0.48 -6.17
N VAL A 692 -17.30 -0.26 -5.35
CA VAL A 692 -17.36 0.88 -4.41
C VAL A 692 -16.23 0.76 -3.39
N ARG A 693 -16.00 -0.44 -2.85
CA ARG A 693 -14.90 -0.72 -1.93
C ARG A 693 -13.52 -0.40 -2.52
N LEU A 694 -13.32 -0.53 -3.84
CA LEU A 694 -12.09 -0.13 -4.53
C LEU A 694 -11.93 1.40 -4.66
N LEU A 695 -13.01 2.18 -4.67
CA LEU A 695 -12.92 3.64 -4.53
C LEU A 695 -12.57 4.04 -3.09
N ILE A 696 -13.14 3.35 -2.09
CA ILE A 696 -12.80 3.53 -0.68
C ILE A 696 -11.32 3.22 -0.42
N ASP A 697 -10.78 2.13 -0.98
CA ASP A 697 -9.36 1.76 -0.85
C ASP A 697 -8.43 2.90 -1.34
N LEU A 698 -8.80 3.62 -2.42
CA LEU A 698 -8.06 4.81 -2.89
C LEU A 698 -8.24 6.03 -1.96
N MET A 699 -9.45 6.26 -1.46
CA MET A 699 -9.75 7.39 -0.57
C MET A 699 -9.11 7.23 0.83
N LYS A 700 -8.98 6.00 1.35
CA LYS A 700 -8.23 5.69 2.59
C LYS A 700 -6.73 5.92 2.38
N LYS A 701 -6.16 5.42 1.28
CA LYS A 701 -4.74 5.53 0.89
C LYS A 701 -4.21 6.97 0.86
N ASN A 702 -4.99 7.94 0.38
CA ASN A 702 -4.59 9.35 0.25
C ASN A 702 -5.61 10.31 0.88
N LYS A 703 -5.31 10.85 2.07
CA LYS A 703 -6.16 11.83 2.77
C LYS A 703 -6.39 13.14 1.99
N ASN A 704 -5.47 13.54 1.11
CA ASN A 704 -5.63 14.69 0.21
C ASN A 704 -6.32 14.32 -1.14
N LEU A 705 -6.96 13.14 -1.21
CA LEU A 705 -7.85 12.80 -2.31
C LEU A 705 -9.24 13.36 -2.02
N GLY A 706 -9.66 14.33 -2.85
CA GLY A 706 -10.98 14.97 -2.74
C GLY A 706 -12.08 14.19 -3.45
N ALA A 707 -11.73 13.51 -4.56
CA ALA A 707 -12.64 12.62 -5.28
C ALA A 707 -11.91 11.43 -5.93
N ALA A 708 -12.62 10.31 -6.06
CA ALA A 708 -12.21 9.12 -6.81
C ALA A 708 -13.35 8.67 -7.74
N CYS A 709 -13.03 8.25 -8.97
CA CYS A 709 -14.02 7.79 -9.94
C CYS A 709 -13.73 6.39 -10.49
N GLY A 710 -14.78 5.65 -10.86
CA GLY A 710 -14.66 4.33 -11.49
C GLY A 710 -14.50 4.38 -13.01
N ARG A 711 -14.25 3.21 -13.60
CA ARG A 711 -14.42 2.95 -15.03
C ARG A 711 -15.91 2.80 -15.33
N ILE A 712 -16.35 3.42 -16.41
CA ILE A 712 -17.73 3.39 -16.86
C ILE A 712 -17.79 2.62 -18.17
N HIS A 713 -18.69 1.65 -18.24
CA HIS A 713 -18.96 0.86 -19.44
C HIS A 713 -20.35 1.23 -19.97
N PRO A 714 -20.47 1.74 -21.21
CA PRO A 714 -21.77 1.97 -21.81
C PRO A 714 -22.42 0.63 -22.20
N ILE A 715 -23.68 0.44 -21.80
CA ILE A 715 -24.51 -0.71 -22.18
C ILE A 715 -25.70 -0.27 -23.04
N GLY A 716 -26.19 -1.19 -23.88
CA GLY A 716 -27.23 -0.95 -24.89
C GLY A 716 -26.98 -1.78 -26.16
N SER A 717 -27.75 -1.50 -27.21
CA SER A 717 -27.75 -2.23 -28.48
C SER A 717 -27.57 -1.32 -29.70
N GLY A 718 -27.13 -1.91 -30.82
CA GLY A 718 -27.00 -1.22 -32.10
C GLY A 718 -25.71 -0.40 -32.31
N PRO A 719 -25.53 0.19 -33.51
CA PRO A 719 -24.25 0.76 -33.95
C PRO A 719 -23.83 2.04 -33.19
N MET A 720 -24.80 2.79 -32.65
CA MET A 720 -24.50 3.97 -31.81
C MET A 720 -23.83 3.59 -30.48
N VAL A 721 -24.14 2.40 -29.96
CA VAL A 721 -23.52 1.85 -28.75
C VAL A 721 -22.11 1.34 -29.06
N TRP A 722 -21.89 0.74 -30.23
CA TRP A 722 -20.54 0.34 -30.68
C TRP A 722 -19.59 1.54 -30.83
N TYR A 723 -20.07 2.65 -31.39
CA TYR A 723 -19.31 3.90 -31.44
C TYR A 723 -18.97 4.41 -30.02
N GLN A 724 -19.95 4.42 -29.11
CA GLN A 724 -19.75 4.88 -27.75
C GLN A 724 -18.84 3.97 -26.92
N LEU A 725 -18.86 2.65 -27.13
CA LEU A 725 -17.89 1.71 -26.53
C LEU A 725 -16.45 2.08 -26.90
N PHE A 726 -16.19 2.38 -28.18
CA PHE A 726 -14.88 2.82 -28.65
C PHE A 726 -14.48 4.20 -28.07
N GLU A 727 -15.40 5.17 -28.08
CA GLU A 727 -15.18 6.50 -27.53
C GLU A 727 -14.91 6.47 -26.01
N TYR A 728 -15.66 5.65 -25.25
CA TYR A 728 -15.43 5.44 -23.82
C TYR A 728 -14.13 4.68 -23.55
N ALA A 729 -13.72 3.74 -24.40
CA ALA A 729 -12.42 3.09 -24.28
C ALA A 729 -11.28 4.12 -24.42
N ILE A 730 -11.31 5.01 -25.43
CA ILE A 730 -10.32 6.09 -25.55
C ILE A 730 -10.37 7.02 -24.33
N GLY A 731 -11.55 7.52 -23.96
CA GLY A 731 -11.70 8.51 -22.90
C GLY A 731 -11.37 7.99 -21.48
N HIS A 732 -11.83 6.78 -21.13
CA HIS A 732 -11.64 6.21 -19.80
C HIS A 732 -10.41 5.30 -19.70
N TRP A 733 -10.07 4.52 -20.73
CA TRP A 733 -8.99 3.54 -20.61
C TRP A 733 -7.63 4.13 -20.99
N LEU A 734 -7.58 5.05 -21.96
CA LEU A 734 -6.34 5.76 -22.35
C LEU A 734 -6.24 7.14 -21.67
N GLN A 735 -7.14 8.08 -21.96
CA GLN A 735 -6.98 9.48 -21.50
C GLN A 735 -7.00 9.59 -19.97
N LYS A 736 -8.02 9.08 -19.28
CA LYS A 736 -8.09 9.14 -17.80
C LYS A 736 -6.99 8.36 -17.09
N ALA A 737 -6.50 7.26 -17.68
CA ALA A 737 -5.34 6.54 -17.16
C ALA A 737 -4.05 7.38 -17.26
N THR A 738 -3.84 8.05 -18.41
CA THR A 738 -2.72 8.97 -18.63
C THR A 738 -2.79 10.19 -17.70
N GLU A 739 -3.96 10.83 -17.54
CA GLU A 739 -4.17 11.92 -16.58
C GLU A 739 -3.84 11.49 -15.13
N HIS A 740 -4.31 10.30 -14.72
CA HIS A 740 -4.00 9.74 -13.40
C HIS A 740 -2.51 9.49 -13.20
N MET A 741 -1.80 8.99 -14.22
CA MET A 741 -0.35 8.75 -14.19
C MET A 741 0.47 10.04 -14.17
N ILE A 742 0.02 11.09 -14.87
CA ILE A 742 0.67 12.41 -14.89
C ILE A 742 0.49 13.12 -13.54
N GLY A 743 -0.67 12.98 -12.88
CA GLY A 743 -0.79 13.30 -11.45
C GLY A 743 -2.19 13.54 -10.91
N CYS A 744 -3.18 13.86 -11.75
CA CYS A 744 -4.58 14.04 -11.36
C CYS A 744 -5.51 13.98 -12.57
N VAL A 745 -6.74 13.53 -12.35
CA VAL A 745 -7.79 13.47 -13.38
C VAL A 745 -8.62 14.75 -13.36
N LEU A 746 -8.89 15.31 -14.53
CA LEU A 746 -9.54 16.63 -14.65
C LEU A 746 -11.06 16.60 -14.44
N CYS A 747 -11.68 15.41 -14.49
CA CYS A 747 -13.13 15.25 -14.36
C CYS A 747 -13.53 13.83 -13.90
N SER A 748 -14.03 13.72 -12.67
CA SER A 748 -14.89 12.61 -12.25
C SER A 748 -16.25 12.69 -12.97
N PRO A 749 -16.84 11.58 -13.46
CA PRO A 749 -18.20 11.55 -14.00
C PRO A 749 -19.23 11.33 -12.89
N GLY A 750 -20.31 12.12 -12.84
CA GLY A 750 -21.28 12.07 -11.74
C GLY A 750 -22.11 10.79 -11.63
N CYS A 751 -22.05 9.89 -12.62
CA CYS A 751 -22.79 8.63 -12.63
C CYS A 751 -22.24 7.57 -11.67
N PHE A 752 -20.94 7.60 -11.35
CA PHE A 752 -20.31 6.72 -10.36
C PHE A 752 -18.99 7.31 -9.84
N SER A 753 -19.09 8.21 -8.86
CA SER A 753 -17.93 8.90 -8.25
C SER A 753 -18.08 9.11 -6.75
N LEU A 754 -16.97 8.99 -6.02
CA LEU A 754 -16.91 9.09 -4.57
C LEU A 754 -16.16 10.37 -4.16
N PHE A 755 -16.82 11.29 -3.47
CA PHE A 755 -16.28 12.58 -3.02
C PHE A 755 -16.11 12.60 -1.49
N ARG A 756 -15.06 13.24 -0.96
CA ARG A 756 -14.84 13.35 0.51
C ARG A 756 -15.59 14.55 1.09
N GLY A 757 -16.34 14.35 2.18
CA GLY A 757 -17.07 15.41 2.87
C GLY A 757 -16.18 16.59 3.26
N LYS A 758 -15.02 16.32 3.87
CA LYS A 758 -14.00 17.33 4.23
C LYS A 758 -13.49 18.16 3.05
N ALA A 759 -13.45 17.59 1.84
CA ALA A 759 -12.99 18.32 0.65
C ALA A 759 -14.11 19.14 0.01
N LEU A 760 -15.36 18.69 0.09
CA LEU A 760 -16.55 19.46 -0.30
C LEU A 760 -16.81 20.64 0.68
N MET A 761 -16.53 20.42 1.97
CA MET A 761 -16.68 21.42 3.04
C MET A 761 -15.56 22.47 3.09
N ASP A 762 -14.50 22.34 2.29
CA ASP A 762 -13.45 23.37 2.22
C ASP A 762 -14.01 24.70 1.68
N ASP A 763 -13.44 25.80 2.18
CA ASP A 763 -13.83 27.16 1.86
C ASP A 763 -13.92 27.37 0.34
N ASN A 764 -14.87 28.19 -0.11
CA ASN A 764 -15.07 28.47 -1.54
C ASN A 764 -15.42 27.25 -2.44
N VAL A 765 -15.41 25.99 -1.97
CA VAL A 765 -15.89 24.85 -2.78
C VAL A 765 -17.41 24.91 -2.88
N MET A 766 -18.15 24.58 -1.82
CA MET A 766 -19.62 24.71 -1.81
C MET A 766 -20.08 26.14 -2.14
N LYS A 767 -19.41 27.18 -1.62
CA LYS A 767 -19.77 28.58 -1.86
C LYS A 767 -19.64 29.03 -3.33
N LYS A 768 -18.72 28.46 -4.13
CA LYS A 768 -18.70 28.67 -5.59
C LYS A 768 -19.64 27.70 -6.32
N TYR A 769 -19.82 26.48 -5.80
CA TYR A 769 -20.69 25.48 -6.42
C TYR A 769 -22.18 25.87 -6.40
N THR A 770 -22.60 26.70 -5.44
CA THR A 770 -23.98 27.19 -5.29
C THR A 770 -24.29 28.51 -6.02
N LEU A 771 -23.30 29.14 -6.69
CA LEU A 771 -23.51 30.41 -7.41
C LEU A 771 -24.54 30.26 -8.53
N ARG A 772 -25.43 31.23 -8.67
CA ARG A 772 -26.38 31.26 -9.79
C ARG A 772 -25.63 31.46 -11.11
N SER A 773 -26.17 30.87 -12.17
CA SER A 773 -25.72 31.14 -13.53
C SER A 773 -26.52 32.31 -14.10
N ASP A 774 -26.06 33.52 -13.85
CA ASP A 774 -26.70 34.73 -14.36
C ASP A 774 -26.11 35.18 -15.73
N GLU A 775 -25.09 34.47 -16.26
CA GLU A 775 -24.53 34.65 -17.60
C GLU A 775 -24.59 33.35 -18.44
N ALA A 776 -24.66 33.47 -19.77
CA ALA A 776 -24.61 32.33 -20.70
C ALA A 776 -23.31 31.49 -20.59
N ARG A 777 -22.17 32.12 -20.26
CA ARG A 777 -20.90 31.41 -19.99
C ARG A 777 -21.02 30.56 -18.72
N HIS A 778 -21.53 31.14 -17.64
CA HIS A 778 -21.74 30.46 -16.36
C HIS A 778 -22.70 29.27 -16.51
N TYR A 779 -23.67 29.34 -17.42
CA TYR A 779 -24.63 28.26 -17.68
C TYR A 779 -23.96 27.03 -18.27
N VAL A 780 -23.14 27.23 -19.30
CA VAL A 780 -22.36 26.17 -19.95
C VAL A 780 -21.28 25.62 -19.00
N GLN A 781 -20.69 26.47 -18.15
CA GLN A 781 -19.64 26.06 -17.22
C GLN A 781 -20.17 25.30 -16.00
N TYR A 782 -21.26 25.78 -15.37
CA TYR A 782 -21.75 25.32 -14.07
C TYR A 782 -22.95 24.37 -14.16
N ASP A 783 -23.90 24.60 -15.07
CA ASP A 783 -25.19 23.86 -15.15
C ASP A 783 -25.25 22.83 -16.31
N GLN A 784 -24.23 22.79 -17.19
CA GLN A 784 -24.03 21.74 -18.21
C GLN A 784 -22.72 20.94 -18.01
N GLY A 785 -21.96 21.27 -16.98
CA GLY A 785 -20.65 20.68 -16.67
C GLY A 785 -20.44 20.57 -15.17
N GLU A 786 -21.51 20.33 -14.42
CA GLU A 786 -21.58 20.42 -12.97
C GLU A 786 -20.54 19.54 -12.27
N ASP A 787 -20.40 18.29 -12.71
CA ASP A 787 -19.42 17.33 -12.16
C ASP A 787 -17.97 17.81 -12.41
N ARG A 788 -17.72 18.45 -13.57
CA ARG A 788 -16.41 19.01 -13.92
C ARG A 788 -16.12 20.31 -13.17
N TRP A 789 -17.13 21.15 -12.98
CA TRP A 789 -17.01 22.37 -12.19
C TRP A 789 -16.65 22.02 -10.74
N LEU A 790 -17.32 21.02 -10.16
CA LEU A 790 -17.00 20.51 -8.83
C LEU A 790 -15.57 19.97 -8.74
N CYS A 791 -15.11 19.17 -9.72
CA CYS A 791 -13.72 18.72 -9.78
C CYS A 791 -12.73 19.88 -9.93
N THR A 792 -13.06 20.89 -10.73
CA THR A 792 -12.23 22.09 -10.93
C THR A 792 -12.09 22.88 -9.63
N LEU A 793 -13.16 22.98 -8.82
CA LEU A 793 -13.12 23.63 -7.51
C LEU A 793 -12.24 22.88 -6.51
N LEU A 794 -12.29 21.54 -6.49
CA LEU A 794 -11.42 20.72 -5.65
C LEU A 794 -9.94 20.83 -6.07
N LEU A 795 -9.65 20.82 -7.37
CA LEU A 795 -8.30 21.01 -7.92
C LEU A 795 -7.76 22.43 -7.62
N GLN A 796 -8.60 23.47 -7.71
CA GLN A 796 -8.26 24.84 -7.27
C GLN A 796 -7.93 24.93 -5.77
N ARG A 797 -8.29 23.93 -4.96
CA ARG A 797 -7.93 23.83 -3.54
C ARG A 797 -6.75 22.91 -3.24
N GLY A 798 -6.10 22.37 -4.28
CA GLY A 798 -4.96 21.47 -4.12
C GLY A 798 -5.34 20.06 -3.65
N TYR A 799 -6.63 19.72 -3.57
CA TYR A 799 -7.06 18.33 -3.50
C TYR A 799 -6.75 17.64 -4.82
N ARG A 800 -6.41 16.35 -4.75
CA ARG A 800 -6.25 15.52 -5.94
C ARG A 800 -7.57 14.82 -6.29
N VAL A 801 -7.67 14.43 -7.56
CA VAL A 801 -8.73 13.57 -8.10
C VAL A 801 -8.05 12.37 -8.78
N GLU A 802 -8.48 11.15 -8.46
CA GLU A 802 -7.91 9.90 -8.98
C GLU A 802 -8.98 9.04 -9.68
N TYR A 803 -8.53 8.10 -10.50
CA TYR A 803 -9.36 7.19 -11.29
C TYR A 803 -8.97 5.75 -10.97
N SER A 804 -9.97 4.89 -10.80
CA SER A 804 -9.81 3.48 -10.48
C SER A 804 -10.23 2.63 -11.67
N ALA A 805 -9.26 2.21 -12.48
CA ALA A 805 -9.52 1.32 -13.62
C ALA A 805 -10.14 -0.02 -13.19
N ALA A 806 -9.86 -0.51 -11.97
CA ALA A 806 -10.41 -1.77 -11.45
C ALA A 806 -11.80 -1.63 -10.79
N SER A 807 -12.40 -0.43 -10.82
CA SER A 807 -13.70 -0.14 -10.22
C SER A 807 -14.71 0.09 -11.34
N ASP A 808 -15.25 -1.01 -11.88
CA ASP A 808 -16.08 -1.02 -13.09
C ASP A 808 -17.59 -0.88 -12.75
N ALA A 809 -18.28 0.04 -13.43
CA ALA A 809 -19.73 0.24 -13.34
C ALA A 809 -20.34 0.41 -14.75
N TYR A 810 -21.61 0.06 -14.92
CA TYR A 810 -22.30 -0.02 -16.21
C TYR A 810 -23.46 1.00 -16.25
N THR A 811 -23.66 1.68 -17.38
CA THR A 811 -24.72 2.71 -17.54
C THR A 811 -25.35 2.62 -18.92
N HIS A 812 -26.67 2.77 -19.00
CA HIS A 812 -27.39 2.81 -20.26
C HIS A 812 -26.99 4.03 -21.10
N CYS A 813 -26.51 3.79 -22.31
CA CYS A 813 -26.10 4.85 -23.23
C CYS A 813 -27.13 5.06 -24.36
N PRO A 814 -27.21 6.27 -24.95
CA PRO A 814 -28.16 6.56 -26.03
C PRO A 814 -27.99 5.62 -27.24
N GLU A 815 -29.03 4.86 -27.57
CA GLU A 815 -29.08 4.03 -28.79
C GLU A 815 -29.43 4.89 -30.02
N GLY A 816 -30.23 5.94 -29.85
CA GLY A 816 -30.67 6.84 -30.90
C GLY A 816 -29.76 8.05 -31.14
N PHE A 817 -29.49 8.39 -32.41
CA PHE A 817 -28.65 9.53 -32.77
C PHE A 817 -29.12 10.88 -32.19
N SER A 818 -30.45 11.10 -32.09
CA SER A 818 -31.00 12.34 -31.52
C SER A 818 -30.63 12.53 -30.05
N GLU A 819 -30.70 11.47 -29.26
CA GLU A 819 -30.37 11.48 -27.84
C GLU A 819 -28.85 11.60 -27.63
N PHE A 820 -28.07 10.84 -28.40
CA PHE A 820 -26.61 10.97 -28.45
C PHE A 820 -26.18 12.42 -28.78
N TYR A 821 -26.75 13.02 -29.83
CA TYR A 821 -26.45 14.40 -30.20
C TYR A 821 -26.81 15.39 -29.09
N ASN A 822 -27.99 15.24 -28.46
CA ASN A 822 -28.40 16.08 -27.32
C ASN A 822 -27.55 15.87 -26.04
N GLN A 823 -26.94 14.70 -25.86
CA GLN A 823 -25.93 14.45 -24.82
C GLN A 823 -24.63 15.19 -25.15
N ARG A 824 -24.06 14.99 -26.36
CA ARG A 824 -22.79 15.62 -26.77
C ARG A 824 -22.87 17.14 -26.87
N ARG A 825 -24.01 17.70 -27.28
CA ARG A 825 -24.28 19.14 -27.29
C ARG A 825 -24.27 19.79 -25.90
N ARG A 826 -24.33 19.02 -24.81
CA ARG A 826 -24.07 19.49 -23.44
C ARG A 826 -22.60 19.31 -23.05
N TRP A 827 -22.04 18.11 -23.27
CA TRP A 827 -20.71 17.71 -22.78
C TRP A 827 -19.54 18.41 -23.48
N VAL A 828 -19.65 18.70 -24.79
CA VAL A 828 -18.55 19.33 -25.55
C VAL A 828 -18.40 20.82 -25.21
N PRO A 829 -19.46 21.65 -25.17
CA PRO A 829 -19.34 23.05 -24.74
C PRO A 829 -18.87 23.19 -23.30
N SER A 830 -19.41 22.41 -22.36
CA SER A 830 -19.00 22.46 -20.95
C SER A 830 -17.58 21.96 -20.71
N THR A 831 -17.10 21.04 -21.55
CA THR A 831 -15.69 20.64 -21.63
C THR A 831 -14.78 21.80 -21.99
N ILE A 832 -15.12 22.56 -23.03
CA ILE A 832 -14.31 23.69 -23.52
C ILE A 832 -14.34 24.84 -22.51
N ALA A 833 -15.52 25.15 -21.95
CA ALA A 833 -15.69 26.22 -20.97
C ALA A 833 -14.84 26.02 -19.71
N ASN A 834 -14.87 24.82 -19.11
CA ASN A 834 -14.08 24.52 -17.91
C ASN A 834 -12.57 24.42 -18.20
N LYS A 835 -12.16 23.83 -19.34
CA LYS A 835 -10.73 23.76 -19.72
C LYS A 835 -10.07 25.15 -19.84
N LYS A 836 -10.81 26.18 -20.30
CA LYS A 836 -10.34 27.58 -20.37
C LYS A 836 -10.19 28.30 -19.02
N VAL A 837 -10.56 27.68 -17.89
CA VAL A 837 -10.59 28.32 -16.56
C VAL A 837 -9.68 27.63 -15.54
N GLY A 838 -9.38 26.34 -15.71
CA GLY A 838 -8.67 25.54 -14.69
C GLY A 838 -7.20 25.23 -14.98
N ILE A 839 -6.60 25.74 -16.06
CA ILE A 839 -5.35 25.20 -16.62
C ILE A 839 -4.35 26.32 -16.96
N ASP A 840 -3.19 26.31 -16.29
CA ASP A 840 -1.99 27.07 -16.66
C ASP A 840 -1.54 26.67 -18.09
N PRO A 841 -1.22 27.60 -19.01
CA PRO A 841 -1.11 27.28 -20.44
C PRO A 841 -0.12 26.17 -20.80
N LEU A 842 0.90 25.93 -19.96
CA LEU A 842 1.82 24.78 -20.06
C LEU A 842 1.08 23.43 -20.16
N TYR A 843 0.10 23.17 -19.27
CA TYR A 843 -0.63 21.90 -19.24
C TYR A 843 -1.57 21.72 -20.43
N SER A 844 -2.11 22.81 -20.97
CA SER A 844 -2.93 22.79 -22.19
C SER A 844 -2.07 22.45 -23.42
N ALA A 845 -0.82 22.92 -23.48
CA ALA A 845 0.08 22.62 -24.58
C ALA A 845 0.41 21.12 -24.68
N PHE A 846 0.82 20.48 -23.57
CA PHE A 846 1.11 19.04 -23.56
C PHE A 846 -0.12 18.17 -23.84
N GLY A 847 -1.30 18.56 -23.32
CA GLY A 847 -2.53 17.77 -23.49
C GLY A 847 -3.18 17.85 -24.87
N ILE A 848 -2.85 18.85 -25.70
CA ILE A 848 -3.44 19.01 -27.05
C ILE A 848 -2.56 18.38 -28.13
N TYR A 849 -1.23 18.45 -28.00
CA TYR A 849 -0.29 17.95 -29.01
C TYR A 849 -0.29 16.42 -29.22
N TRP A 850 -0.85 15.66 -28.28
CA TRP A 850 -0.97 14.19 -28.33
C TRP A 850 -2.38 13.68 -28.71
N ILE A 851 -3.24 14.55 -29.25
CA ILE A 851 -4.61 14.20 -29.67
C ILE A 851 -4.78 14.27 -31.21
N TYR A 852 -3.76 14.72 -31.94
CA TYR A 852 -3.74 14.86 -33.40
C TYR A 852 -2.47 14.25 -34.06
N LEU A 853 -1.85 13.30 -33.37
CA LEU A 853 -0.78 12.39 -33.82
C LEU A 853 -1.12 10.97 -33.33
#